data_AF-A0A1E5W1X8-F1
#
_entry.id   AF-A0A1E5W1X8-F1
#
_cell.length_a   1.000
_cell.length_b   1.000
_cell.length_c   1.000
_cell.angle_alpha   90.00
_cell.angle_beta   90.00
_cell.angle_gamma   90.00
#
_symmetry.space_group_name_H-M   'P 1'
#
loop_
_entity.id
_entity.type
_entity.pdbx_description
1 polymer ?
#
loop_
_entity_poly.entity_id
_entity_poly.type
_entity_poly.pdbx_seq_one_letter_code
_entity_poly.pdbx_strand_id
1 'polypeptide(L)'
;MGAGVVARRPCRPLFLVLVLVVVLVGSCCAGAAADEQITSSKGAGGAARRRRRSSSRRRAAAAPLMVPITILKSAVDSGAVCMDGTPPAYHLDPGSGAGNNSWIVNLEGGGWCNNVRACQFRKGSRRGSSDLMEKEIPFGGVMSSSPSDNPGPSVRPYCSVCIALLLINARIHTAADFYSWNRENGFYFRGQRIWDATIRHLLSIGMASADQVLLTGCSAGGLAVILHCDEFQAFFPPTTSGRDTTVKCLADAGLFLDAADVSGGRSLRSYYSDIVALQGVAPNLPPACTTRLDTTSCFFPQNVIDGIKTPIFLLNAAYDVWQIQESLAPNGADPSGAWRNCKSNRSACDASQMKFLRDFRDQMVASVKGFSGSRNNGVFINSCFSHCQSELPTTWSNPAGGSPAIQNKLMMRGRRPSLPALVAAVVLVGISCCCAEISASPAAADELSGGRPRRRRAASVMVPITILESAVSEGAVCMDGTPPAYNLDPGSGAGIRSWIVNLEGGAWCNSAKTCRPSKGTGRGSSDHMDKEIPFTGIMSSSRAVNPDFYNWNRVKIRYCDGGSFAGEAFDKDTGIYFRGQRIWNAVIKHLLSIGMASADQVLLTGCSSGGLAVVLHCDELRAFFPSGTTTVKCLSDGGLYLDAVDISGGRSLRSYFGDIVAMQGIAQNLPPACTAHLDATSCFFPQNIIDDIKTPMFILNAAYDVIQITLSLAPDRADPSRSWRACKSNRSACDASQMSFLQGFRDQMVSSVQGFSRSRSNGLFISSCFAHCQSEQLGTWNTVPGGSPTIQSRGIAKSVGDWYFNRAEVKAIDCRYPCDKTCHHIM
;
A
#
# COMPACT_ATOMS: atom_id res chain seq x y z
N MET A 1 6.12 29.64 66.45
CA MET A 1 7.53 30.01 66.19
C MET A 1 7.90 29.52 64.81
N GLY A 2 8.87 30.15 64.12
CA GLY A 2 9.22 29.86 62.72
C GLY A 2 8.58 30.83 61.73
N ALA A 3 9.33 31.85 61.33
CA ALA A 3 9.05 32.68 60.14
C ALA A 3 9.65 32.00 58.89
N GLY A 4 9.41 32.39 57.63
CA GLY A 4 8.68 33.52 57.02
C GLY A 4 9.05 33.54 55.52
N VAL A 5 8.76 34.53 54.67
CA VAL A 5 7.98 35.77 54.72
C VAL A 5 7.35 35.96 53.33
N VAL A 6 6.17 36.57 53.22
CA VAL A 6 5.44 36.74 51.94
C VAL A 6 5.33 38.21 51.50
N ALA A 7 5.99 38.51 50.37
CA ALA A 7 5.62 39.49 49.34
C ALA A 7 5.67 41.03 49.60
N ARG A 8 5.53 41.72 48.45
CA ARG A 8 5.15 43.14 48.20
C ARG A 8 6.26 44.19 48.05
N ARG A 9 5.88 45.23 47.29
CA ARG A 9 6.70 46.33 46.74
C ARG A 9 6.74 47.52 47.71
N PRO A 10 7.62 48.50 47.46
CA PRO A 10 7.14 49.88 47.27
C PRO A 10 7.56 50.49 45.92
N CYS A 11 7.27 51.78 45.71
CA CYS A 11 7.24 52.43 44.39
C CYS A 11 8.45 53.33 44.06
N ARG A 12 8.80 53.35 42.76
CA ARG A 12 9.13 54.49 41.87
C ARG A 12 9.42 55.87 42.49
N PRO A 13 10.38 56.62 41.91
CA PRO A 13 9.97 57.57 40.84
C PRO A 13 10.76 57.43 39.49
N LEU A 14 10.59 58.47 38.65
CA LEU A 14 10.98 58.72 37.25
C LEU A 14 12.47 58.44 36.91
N PHE A 15 12.92 58.30 35.65
CA PHE A 15 12.50 58.95 34.39
C PHE A 15 12.28 58.02 33.17
N LEU A 16 11.91 58.61 32.02
CA LEU A 16 11.30 57.92 30.87
C LEU A 16 11.81 58.45 29.52
N VAL A 17 12.26 57.53 28.65
CA VAL A 17 12.30 57.67 27.18
C VAL A 17 11.89 56.30 26.61
N LEU A 18 11.04 56.26 25.58
CA LEU A 18 10.37 55.03 25.15
C LEU A 18 10.35 54.92 23.62
N VAL A 19 10.78 53.77 23.09
CA VAL A 19 10.76 53.46 21.65
C VAL A 19 9.39 52.91 21.25
N LEU A 20 8.77 53.50 20.23
CA LEU A 20 7.42 53.14 19.81
C LEU A 20 7.42 51.90 18.90
N VAL A 21 6.50 50.97 19.18
CA VAL A 21 6.12 49.89 18.26
C VAL A 21 4.72 50.19 17.75
N VAL A 22 4.50 50.11 16.43
CA VAL A 22 3.17 50.19 15.82
C VAL A 22 2.76 48.81 15.31
N VAL A 23 1.72 48.26 15.93
CA VAL A 23 0.91 47.17 15.38
C VAL A 23 -0.40 47.79 14.91
N LEU A 24 -0.91 47.39 13.74
CA LEU A 24 -2.28 47.64 13.35
C LEU A 24 -3.01 46.31 13.14
N VAL A 25 -4.17 46.19 13.80
CA VAL A 25 -5.13 45.11 13.66
C VAL A 25 -6.40 45.70 13.05
N GLY A 26 -7.01 45.00 12.11
CA GLY A 26 -8.30 45.39 11.54
C GLY A 26 -9.00 44.18 10.92
N SER A 27 -10.26 43.97 11.30
CA SER A 27 -11.13 42.92 10.74
C SER A 27 -12.58 43.29 11.00
N CYS A 28 -13.45 43.24 9.98
CA CYS A 28 -14.85 42.81 10.08
C CYS A 28 -15.58 42.78 8.71
N CYS A 29 -16.50 41.81 8.58
CA CYS A 29 -17.79 41.79 7.85
C CYS A 29 -17.90 42.40 6.43
N ALA A 30 -18.03 41.62 5.35
CA ALA A 30 -19.20 40.82 4.90
C ALA A 30 -20.22 41.56 3.99
N GLY A 31 -20.71 40.85 2.95
CA GLY A 31 -21.73 41.29 1.99
C GLY A 31 -21.15 41.89 0.69
N ALA A 32 -21.75 41.70 -0.50
CA ALA A 32 -22.80 40.76 -0.95
C ALA A 32 -22.62 40.50 -2.47
N ALA A 33 -23.42 39.62 -3.07
CA ALA A 33 -23.27 39.20 -4.47
C ALA A 33 -23.94 40.14 -5.50
N ALA A 34 -23.42 40.15 -6.73
CA ALA A 34 -24.15 40.51 -7.96
C ALA A 34 -23.47 39.89 -9.19
N ASP A 35 -24.28 39.59 -10.22
CA ASP A 35 -23.87 39.30 -11.61
C ASP A 35 -23.39 40.60 -12.33
N GLU A 36 -23.05 40.68 -13.62
CA GLU A 36 -23.29 39.81 -14.78
C GLU A 36 -22.31 40.12 -15.95
N GLN A 37 -22.50 39.38 -17.05
CA GLN A 37 -22.28 39.77 -18.45
C GLN A 37 -20.89 39.77 -19.11
N ILE A 38 -20.94 39.25 -20.34
CA ILE A 38 -19.89 39.21 -21.37
C ILE A 38 -20.24 40.31 -22.39
N THR A 39 -19.23 41.07 -22.87
CA THR A 39 -19.04 41.64 -24.24
C THR A 39 -18.14 42.88 -24.18
N SER A 40 -17.72 43.52 -25.28
CA SER A 40 -16.94 43.05 -26.45
C SER A 40 -16.54 44.27 -27.29
N SER A 41 -15.42 44.21 -28.03
CA SER A 41 -15.01 45.24 -29.03
C SER A 41 -14.62 46.61 -28.42
N LYS A 42 -13.92 47.59 -29.04
CA LYS A 42 -13.10 47.80 -30.27
C LYS A 42 -12.21 49.05 -29.96
N GLY A 43 -11.10 49.37 -30.63
CA GLY A 43 -10.35 48.71 -31.69
C GLY A 43 -9.98 49.63 -32.88
N ALA A 44 -8.75 50.16 -32.94
CA ALA A 44 -8.10 50.81 -34.10
C ALA A 44 -6.58 50.98 -33.82
N GLY A 45 -5.62 50.93 -34.76
CA GLY A 45 -5.56 50.46 -36.15
C GLY A 45 -4.18 49.79 -36.39
N GLY A 46 -3.94 48.94 -37.40
CA GLY A 46 -3.63 49.31 -38.81
C GLY A 46 -2.12 49.57 -38.99
N ALA A 47 -1.35 48.95 -39.90
CA ALA A 47 -1.63 48.07 -41.05
C ALA A 47 -0.46 47.05 -41.24
N ALA A 48 -0.68 45.75 -41.50
CA ALA A 48 -0.93 45.07 -42.79
C ALA A 48 0.31 44.62 -43.61
N ARG A 49 0.51 43.28 -43.70
CA ARG A 49 1.14 42.61 -44.89
C ARG A 49 0.57 41.19 -45.07
N ARG A 50 0.64 40.64 -46.29
CA ARG A 50 -0.15 39.46 -46.74
C ARG A 50 0.43 38.09 -46.34
N ARG A 51 -0.47 37.08 -46.26
CA ARG A 51 -0.21 35.66 -45.96
C ARG A 51 0.39 34.87 -47.14
N ARG A 52 1.17 33.83 -46.82
CA ARG A 52 1.05 32.47 -47.42
C ARG A 52 1.11 31.42 -46.30
N ARG A 53 0.59 30.21 -46.55
CA ARG A 53 0.33 29.18 -45.51
C ARG A 53 1.60 28.41 -45.11
N SER A 54 1.76 28.14 -43.82
CA SER A 54 2.35 26.90 -43.30
C SER A 54 1.46 26.35 -42.19
N SER A 55 1.51 25.03 -41.95
CA SER A 55 0.57 24.34 -41.06
C SER A 55 1.08 24.27 -39.62
N SER A 56 0.43 25.00 -38.72
CA SER A 56 0.61 24.85 -37.28
C SER A 56 0.00 23.53 -36.79
N ARG A 57 0.73 22.42 -36.97
CA ARG A 57 0.48 21.19 -36.21
C ARG A 57 0.46 21.56 -34.73
N ARG A 58 -0.68 21.41 -34.05
CA ARG A 58 -0.71 21.36 -32.59
C ARG A 58 0.22 20.22 -32.18
N ARG A 59 1.34 20.55 -31.56
CA ARG A 59 2.29 19.55 -31.04
C ARG A 59 1.57 18.87 -29.87
N ALA A 60 1.08 17.66 -30.10
CA ALA A 60 0.49 16.86 -29.04
C ALA A 60 1.49 16.73 -27.89
N ALA A 61 0.99 16.76 -26.65
CA ALA A 61 1.81 16.35 -25.52
C ALA A 61 2.30 14.92 -25.78
N ALA A 62 3.59 14.68 -25.58
CA ALA A 62 4.12 13.32 -25.66
C ALA A 62 3.44 12.47 -24.58
N ALA A 63 3.14 11.20 -24.90
CA ALA A 63 2.72 10.26 -23.87
C ALA A 63 3.83 10.14 -22.80
N PRO A 64 3.49 10.01 -21.51
CA PRO A 64 4.48 9.90 -20.45
C PRO A 64 5.36 8.67 -20.67
N LEU A 65 6.65 8.80 -20.39
CA LEU A 65 7.59 7.68 -20.51
C LEU A 65 7.28 6.62 -19.46
N MET A 66 6.92 5.43 -19.92
CA MET A 66 6.61 4.28 -19.08
C MET A 66 7.90 3.51 -18.77
N VAL A 67 8.40 3.64 -17.55
CA VAL A 67 9.74 3.21 -17.15
C VAL A 67 9.73 1.78 -16.59
N PRO A 68 10.44 0.81 -17.21
CA PRO A 68 10.35 -0.61 -16.86
C PRO A 68 11.03 -0.96 -15.53
N ILE A 69 10.54 -2.04 -14.93
CA ILE A 69 10.99 -2.52 -13.62
C ILE A 69 12.17 -3.52 -13.68
N THR A 70 13.19 -3.31 -12.84
CA THR A 70 14.58 -3.83 -12.95
C THR A 70 15.04 -4.79 -11.84
N ILE A 71 15.62 -5.88 -12.36
CA ILE A 71 15.35 -7.30 -12.10
C ILE A 71 16.17 -8.07 -11.04
N LEU A 72 16.23 -7.74 -9.75
CA LEU A 72 17.35 -8.22 -8.91
C LEU A 72 17.34 -9.69 -8.41
N LYS A 73 17.18 -10.70 -9.29
CA LYS A 73 17.04 -12.13 -8.93
C LYS A 73 18.11 -12.69 -7.97
N SER A 74 19.37 -12.31 -8.15
CA SER A 74 20.52 -12.74 -7.33
C SER A 74 20.52 -12.27 -5.87
N ALA A 75 19.68 -11.30 -5.50
CA ALA A 75 19.59 -10.88 -4.10
C ALA A 75 19.00 -11.97 -3.18
N VAL A 76 18.11 -12.84 -3.69
CA VAL A 76 17.48 -13.91 -2.90
C VAL A 76 18.49 -14.77 -2.16
N ASP A 77 19.60 -15.09 -2.82
CA ASP A 77 20.60 -16.04 -2.34
C ASP A 77 21.38 -15.47 -1.14
N SER A 78 21.51 -14.15 -1.05
CA SER A 78 22.07 -13.44 0.12
C SER A 78 21.05 -13.23 1.26
N GLY A 79 19.86 -13.82 1.13
CA GLY A 79 18.69 -13.49 1.95
C GLY A 79 18.23 -12.05 1.76
N ALA A 80 18.73 -11.34 0.75
CA ALA A 80 18.32 -9.98 0.41
C ALA A 80 17.01 -10.02 -0.31
N VAL A 81 15.99 -10.01 0.53
CA VAL A 81 14.65 -10.26 0.08
C VAL A 81 13.72 -9.13 0.42
N CYS A 82 12.89 -8.83 -0.57
CA CYS A 82 11.61 -8.22 -0.38
C CYS A 82 10.88 -8.86 0.83
N MET A 83 10.03 -8.10 1.54
CA MET A 83 9.22 -8.33 2.75
C MET A 83 8.72 -9.74 3.13
N ASP A 84 8.84 -10.73 2.24
CA ASP A 84 8.64 -12.12 2.53
C ASP A 84 9.54 -13.13 1.77
N GLY A 85 10.53 -12.68 0.99
CA GLY A 85 11.45 -13.54 0.23
C GLY A 85 11.79 -13.18 -1.24
N THR A 86 11.25 -12.18 -1.95
CA THR A 86 11.56 -12.05 -3.40
C THR A 86 12.89 -11.38 -3.60
N PRO A 87 13.51 -11.57 -4.76
CA PRO A 87 14.47 -10.59 -5.19
C PRO A 87 13.76 -9.23 -5.30
N PRO A 88 14.19 -8.19 -4.57
CA PRO A 88 13.60 -6.86 -4.68
C PRO A 88 13.63 -6.33 -6.12
N ALA A 89 12.87 -5.27 -6.35
CA ALA A 89 12.82 -4.61 -7.64
C ALA A 89 12.92 -3.11 -7.48
N TYR A 90 13.24 -2.46 -8.59
CA TYR A 90 13.26 -1.03 -8.72
C TYR A 90 12.99 -0.63 -10.16
N HIS A 91 12.24 0.43 -10.42
CA HIS A 91 12.16 0.99 -11.78
C HIS A 91 13.47 1.70 -12.14
N LEU A 92 13.90 1.68 -13.41
CA LEU A 92 15.10 2.39 -13.86
C LEU A 92 14.89 3.07 -15.22
N ASP A 93 14.96 4.40 -15.24
CA ASP A 93 15.15 5.19 -16.47
C ASP A 93 16.64 5.51 -16.63
N PRO A 94 17.32 5.09 -17.71
CA PRO A 94 18.73 5.40 -17.92
C PRO A 94 18.98 6.90 -18.18
N GLY A 95 20.02 7.44 -17.55
CA GLY A 95 20.43 8.82 -17.76
C GLY A 95 20.86 9.11 -19.21
N SER A 96 20.59 10.34 -19.66
CA SER A 96 20.82 10.78 -21.03
C SER A 96 21.45 12.18 -21.05
N GLY A 97 22.21 12.47 -22.12
CA GLY A 97 22.97 13.71 -22.24
C GLY A 97 23.90 13.92 -21.05
N ALA A 98 23.89 15.11 -20.45
CA ALA A 98 24.79 15.44 -19.34
C ALA A 98 24.37 14.85 -17.96
N GLY A 99 23.28 14.07 -17.90
CA GLY A 99 22.87 13.32 -16.70
C GLY A 99 23.23 11.83 -16.73
N ASN A 100 23.92 11.35 -17.78
CA ASN A 100 24.23 9.92 -18.00
C ASN A 100 25.08 9.25 -16.90
N ASN A 101 25.89 10.01 -16.17
CA ASN A 101 26.70 9.53 -15.03
C ASN A 101 26.26 10.15 -13.68
N SER A 102 25.01 10.63 -13.62
CA SER A 102 24.36 11.13 -12.40
C SER A 102 23.19 10.21 -12.05
N TRP A 103 22.91 10.00 -10.76
CA TRP A 103 21.82 9.11 -10.32
C TRP A 103 20.84 9.79 -9.34
N ILE A 104 19.57 9.42 -9.41
CA ILE A 104 18.53 9.69 -8.42
C ILE A 104 17.99 8.33 -7.95
N VAL A 105 17.81 8.17 -6.65
CA VAL A 105 17.44 6.90 -6.00
C VAL A 105 16.29 7.20 -5.03
N ASN A 106 15.04 7.13 -5.50
CA ASN A 106 13.86 7.40 -4.69
C ASN A 106 13.40 6.16 -3.92
N LEU A 107 13.02 6.32 -2.66
CA LEU A 107 12.46 5.27 -1.80
C LEU A 107 10.93 5.40 -1.79
N GLU A 108 10.19 4.33 -2.10
CA GLU A 108 8.73 4.38 -2.18
C GLU A 108 8.05 4.51 -0.80
N GLY A 109 7.08 5.44 -0.66
CA GLY A 109 6.43 5.80 0.61
C GLY A 109 5.27 4.92 1.12
N GLY A 110 4.35 5.48 1.92
CA GLY A 110 2.98 4.95 2.10
C GLY A 110 2.53 4.36 3.46
N GLY A 111 2.99 4.85 4.62
CA GLY A 111 2.50 4.45 5.98
C GLY A 111 3.42 3.52 6.80
N TRP A 112 3.07 3.10 8.04
CA TRP A 112 3.89 2.10 8.79
C TRP A 112 3.35 0.87 9.55
N CYS A 113 4.12 -0.23 9.48
CA CYS A 113 3.79 -1.57 9.98
C CYS A 113 4.07 -1.77 11.46
N ASN A 114 3.03 -1.73 12.28
CA ASN A 114 3.16 -1.76 13.71
C ASN A 114 2.92 -3.16 14.36
N ASN A 115 1.90 -3.91 13.97
CA ASN A 115 1.50 -5.17 14.64
C ASN A 115 1.23 -6.28 13.61
N VAL A 116 0.28 -7.22 13.73
CA VAL A 116 0.33 -8.43 12.86
C VAL A 116 -0.85 -8.76 11.90
N ARG A 117 -2.09 -8.22 11.93
CA ARG A 117 -3.14 -8.45 10.85
C ARG A 117 -3.34 -7.39 9.76
N ALA A 118 -2.65 -6.26 9.79
CA ALA A 118 -2.66 -5.27 8.69
C ALA A 118 -1.28 -4.83 8.14
N CYS A 119 -0.18 -5.00 8.87
CA CYS A 119 0.91 -5.94 8.57
C CYS A 119 0.41 -7.37 8.30
N GLN A 120 -0.86 -7.52 7.96
CA GLN A 120 -1.37 -8.15 6.78
C GLN A 120 -1.93 -7.07 5.70
N PHE A 121 -1.38 -6.48 4.60
CA PHE A 121 -1.77 -6.52 3.12
C PHE A 121 -0.85 -5.69 2.18
N ARG A 122 0.29 -5.17 2.60
CA ARG A 122 1.32 -4.65 1.67
C ARG A 122 2.25 -5.75 1.18
N LYS A 123 2.29 -6.87 1.93
CA LYS A 123 2.26 -8.29 1.59
C LYS A 123 0.86 -8.76 1.19
N GLY A 124 0.12 -7.87 0.53
CA GLY A 124 -0.99 -8.05 -0.41
C GLY A 124 -0.96 -7.08 -1.60
N SER A 125 0.03 -6.19 -1.68
CA SER A 125 -0.02 -5.02 -2.54
C SER A 125 1.09 -5.00 -3.60
N ARG A 126 1.40 -3.80 -4.06
CA ARG A 126 2.62 -3.44 -4.77
C ARG A 126 3.76 -2.91 -3.88
N ARG A 127 3.42 -2.27 -2.75
CA ARG A 127 4.32 -1.38 -1.98
C ARG A 127 5.23 -2.07 -0.96
N GLY A 128 5.20 -3.39 -0.96
CA GLY A 128 6.44 -4.07 -1.29
C GLY A 128 6.02 -5.34 -2.01
N SER A 129 6.24 -5.49 -3.29
CA SER A 129 6.25 -6.79 -3.98
C SER A 129 6.81 -6.63 -5.37
N SER A 130 8.01 -7.12 -5.62
CA SER A 130 8.69 -6.98 -6.92
C SER A 130 7.84 -7.37 -8.11
N ASP A 131 7.06 -8.44 -7.96
CA ASP A 131 6.19 -8.99 -8.97
C ASP A 131 4.72 -8.62 -8.66
N LEU A 132 4.50 -7.59 -7.83
CA LEU A 132 3.30 -6.76 -7.88
C LEU A 132 3.58 -5.24 -7.94
N MET A 133 4.81 -4.79 -8.14
CA MET A 133 5.20 -3.42 -8.46
C MET A 133 5.09 -3.26 -9.97
N GLU A 134 4.25 -2.33 -10.46
CA GLU A 134 3.83 -2.03 -11.84
C GLU A 134 4.87 -2.31 -12.99
N LYS A 135 4.45 -2.73 -14.22
CA LYS A 135 5.39 -3.31 -15.24
C LYS A 135 6.41 -2.24 -15.61
N GLU A 136 5.82 -1.09 -15.84
CA GLU A 136 6.35 0.15 -16.38
C GLU A 136 5.51 1.22 -15.65
N ILE A 137 6.11 2.26 -15.07
CA ILE A 137 5.36 3.38 -14.45
C ILE A 137 5.73 4.71 -15.10
N PRO A 138 4.81 5.68 -15.17
CA PRO A 138 5.17 7.04 -15.49
C PRO A 138 5.99 7.61 -14.31
N PHE A 139 7.21 8.09 -14.58
CA PHE A 139 7.93 8.89 -13.61
C PHE A 139 7.41 10.34 -13.60
N GLY A 140 7.20 10.89 -12.40
CA GLY A 140 6.66 12.24 -12.18
C GLY A 140 7.45 13.01 -11.12
N GLY A 141 7.25 14.33 -11.06
CA GLY A 141 7.92 15.20 -10.09
C GLY A 141 9.45 15.10 -10.17
N VAL A 142 10.12 14.88 -9.04
CA VAL A 142 11.59 14.71 -8.96
C VAL A 142 12.13 13.55 -9.82
N MET A 143 11.27 12.59 -10.17
CA MET A 143 11.62 11.45 -11.04
C MET A 143 11.41 11.74 -12.53
N SER A 144 10.70 12.82 -12.89
CA SER A 144 10.32 13.10 -14.28
C SER A 144 11.54 13.45 -15.14
N SER A 145 11.72 12.76 -16.26
CA SER A 145 12.70 13.12 -17.29
C SER A 145 12.26 14.32 -18.16
N SER A 146 11.13 14.97 -17.85
CA SER A 146 10.70 16.21 -18.51
C SER A 146 11.44 17.45 -17.98
N PRO A 147 12.04 18.29 -18.84
CA PRO A 147 12.65 19.56 -18.43
C PRO A 147 11.66 20.63 -17.93
N SER A 148 10.35 20.44 -18.12
CA SER A 148 9.33 21.27 -17.44
C SER A 148 9.25 20.97 -15.95
N ASP A 149 9.57 19.73 -15.57
CA ASP A 149 9.30 19.18 -14.26
C ASP A 149 10.55 19.25 -13.39
N ASN A 150 11.72 19.04 -13.99
CA ASN A 150 13.02 19.28 -13.38
C ASN A 150 13.80 20.38 -14.12
N PRO A 151 13.35 21.65 -14.03
CA PRO A 151 14.03 22.77 -14.67
C PRO A 151 15.37 23.05 -13.99
N GLY A 152 16.46 22.83 -14.71
CA GLY A 152 17.82 23.19 -14.28
C GLY A 152 18.30 24.56 -14.82
N PRO A 153 19.34 25.17 -14.23
CA PRO A 153 19.93 26.39 -14.76
C PRO A 153 20.56 26.15 -16.15
N SER A 154 20.06 26.89 -17.14
CA SER A 154 20.23 26.59 -18.57
C SER A 154 21.64 26.82 -19.14
N VAL A 155 22.40 25.74 -19.37
CA VAL A 155 23.52 25.68 -20.33
C VAL A 155 23.61 24.28 -20.97
N ARG A 156 23.61 24.21 -22.31
CA ARG A 156 23.79 23.00 -23.17
C ARG A 156 22.64 21.95 -23.07
N PRO A 157 22.47 21.08 -24.09
CA PRO A 157 21.20 20.40 -24.32
C PRO A 157 21.09 19.03 -23.66
N TYR A 158 19.91 18.78 -23.07
CA TYR A 158 19.40 17.52 -22.52
C TYR A 158 20.15 16.95 -21.30
N CYS A 159 19.41 16.84 -20.19
CA CYS A 159 19.73 16.01 -19.04
C CYS A 159 18.52 15.10 -18.77
N SER A 160 18.71 13.80 -18.87
CA SER A 160 17.94 12.82 -18.10
C SER A 160 18.91 12.20 -17.10
N VAL A 161 18.48 11.95 -15.88
CA VAL A 161 19.35 11.38 -14.83
C VAL A 161 19.09 9.87 -14.76
N CYS A 162 20.03 9.04 -14.29
CA CYS A 162 19.75 7.63 -14.03
C CYS A 162 18.81 7.53 -12.81
N ILE A 163 17.53 7.28 -13.04
CA ILE A 163 16.48 7.46 -12.02
C ILE A 163 15.95 6.09 -11.58
N ALA A 164 16.16 5.75 -10.30
CA ALA A 164 15.83 4.47 -9.70
C ALA A 164 14.77 4.60 -8.59
N LEU A 165 13.64 3.87 -8.67
CA LEU A 165 12.64 3.80 -7.57
C LEU A 165 12.85 2.51 -6.77
N LEU A 166 13.48 2.59 -5.59
CA LEU A 166 13.67 1.47 -4.66
C LEU A 166 12.47 1.27 -3.73
N LEU A 167 12.22 0.02 -3.36
CA LEU A 167 11.07 -0.38 -2.56
C LEU A 167 11.50 -1.22 -1.35
N ILE A 168 11.55 -0.60 -0.16
CA ILE A 168 12.44 -0.98 0.96
C ILE A 168 11.67 -1.07 2.30
N ASN A 169 12.00 -2.08 3.14
CA ASN A 169 11.29 -2.43 4.39
C ASN A 169 12.15 -3.14 5.48
N ALA A 170 13.12 -2.43 6.10
CA ALA A 170 13.91 -2.75 7.33
C ALA A 170 14.69 -4.10 7.50
N ARG A 171 15.95 -4.07 7.96
CA ARG A 171 16.85 -5.23 8.22
C ARG A 171 16.36 -6.11 9.37
N ILE A 172 16.83 -7.36 9.41
CA ILE A 172 17.26 -8.02 10.66
C ILE A 172 18.48 -8.92 10.38
N HIS A 173 19.41 -9.00 11.33
CA HIS A 173 20.39 -10.10 11.44
C HIS A 173 20.16 -10.86 12.77
N THR A 174 20.35 -12.19 12.73
CA THR A 174 20.68 -13.04 13.89
C THR A 174 19.93 -12.78 15.21
N ALA A 175 18.65 -13.15 15.26
CA ALA A 175 18.14 -13.95 16.36
C ALA A 175 17.49 -15.19 15.74
N ALA A 176 17.92 -16.39 16.13
CA ALA A 176 17.44 -17.63 15.51
C ALA A 176 15.93 -17.77 15.71
N ASP A 177 15.44 -17.50 16.91
CA ASP A 177 14.04 -17.57 17.29
C ASP A 177 13.22 -16.48 16.59
N PHE A 178 13.74 -15.25 16.45
CA PHE A 178 13.05 -14.23 15.64
C PHE A 178 13.00 -14.66 14.17
N TYR A 179 14.10 -15.12 13.59
CA TYR A 179 14.10 -15.61 12.20
C TYR A 179 13.24 -16.86 12.02
N SER A 180 13.09 -17.68 13.06
CA SER A 180 12.15 -18.80 13.10
C SER A 180 10.73 -18.24 13.15
N TRP A 181 10.32 -17.56 14.21
CA TRP A 181 9.04 -16.86 14.39
C TRP A 181 8.57 -16.02 13.19
N ASN A 182 9.47 -15.38 12.45
CA ASN A 182 9.16 -14.71 11.20
C ASN A 182 9.00 -15.66 10.01
N ARG A 183 9.84 -16.70 9.86
CA ARG A 183 9.71 -17.68 8.76
C ARG A 183 8.59 -18.69 9.01
N GLU A 184 8.56 -19.30 10.21
CA GLU A 184 7.42 -20.00 10.81
C GLU A 184 6.15 -19.28 10.39
N ASN A 185 5.92 -18.12 11.00
CA ASN A 185 4.77 -17.36 10.66
C ASN A 185 5.09 -16.37 9.50
N GLY A 186 5.51 -16.87 8.34
CA GLY A 186 5.27 -16.25 7.01
C GLY A 186 5.50 -14.74 6.81
N PHE A 187 6.61 -14.16 7.28
CA PHE A 187 7.11 -12.79 7.06
C PHE A 187 8.64 -12.73 6.92
N TYR A 188 9.16 -11.86 6.06
CA TYR A 188 10.59 -11.57 5.95
C TYR A 188 10.84 -10.06 6.00
N PHE A 189 10.81 -9.49 7.21
CA PHE A 189 11.34 -8.15 7.50
C PHE A 189 12.85 -8.13 7.24
N ARG A 190 13.23 -7.81 6.01
CA ARG A 190 14.59 -7.97 5.44
C ARG A 190 14.95 -6.80 4.54
N GLY A 191 14.22 -5.70 4.57
CA GLY A 191 14.41 -4.60 3.65
C GLY A 191 15.69 -3.78 3.78
N GLN A 192 16.48 -3.88 4.85
CA GLN A 192 17.85 -3.39 4.69
C GLN A 192 18.73 -4.38 3.92
N ARG A 193 18.43 -5.69 3.93
CA ARG A 193 19.05 -6.58 2.95
C ARG A 193 18.57 -6.25 1.52
N ILE A 194 17.29 -5.85 1.33
CA ILE A 194 16.83 -5.26 0.04
C ILE A 194 17.73 -4.09 -0.34
N TRP A 195 17.89 -3.13 0.56
CA TRP A 195 18.76 -1.96 0.39
C TRP A 195 20.19 -2.40 0.05
N ASP A 196 20.84 -3.19 0.91
CA ASP A 196 22.19 -3.73 0.73
C ASP A 196 22.38 -4.29 -0.68
N ALA A 197 21.53 -5.22 -1.11
CA ALA A 197 21.67 -5.85 -2.41
C ALA A 197 21.28 -4.94 -3.57
N THR A 198 20.24 -4.10 -3.43
CA THR A 198 19.78 -3.24 -4.53
C THR A 198 20.71 -2.06 -4.75
N ILE A 199 21.29 -1.49 -3.68
CA ILE A 199 22.40 -0.54 -3.78
C ILE A 199 23.63 -1.23 -4.38
N ARG A 200 24.05 -2.41 -3.91
CA ARG A 200 25.16 -3.18 -4.53
C ARG A 200 24.92 -3.47 -6.01
N HIS A 201 23.68 -3.75 -6.43
CA HIS A 201 23.35 -3.96 -7.82
C HIS A 201 23.39 -2.66 -8.64
N LEU A 202 22.78 -1.58 -8.16
CA LEU A 202 22.89 -0.25 -8.77
C LEU A 202 24.36 0.16 -8.95
N LEU A 203 25.20 -0.04 -7.94
CA LEU A 203 26.65 0.15 -8.00
C LEU A 203 27.27 -0.67 -9.15
N SER A 204 26.95 -1.97 -9.23
CA SER A 204 27.47 -2.87 -10.27
C SER A 204 27.02 -2.55 -11.70
N ILE A 205 25.90 -1.83 -11.89
CA ILE A 205 25.41 -1.40 -13.21
C ILE A 205 25.76 0.06 -13.55
N GLY A 206 26.73 0.66 -12.85
CA GLY A 206 27.31 1.96 -13.18
C GLY A 206 27.13 3.07 -12.15
N MET A 207 26.38 2.84 -11.05
CA MET A 207 26.29 3.86 -9.99
C MET A 207 27.62 4.03 -9.24
N ALA A 208 28.48 3.00 -9.18
CA ALA A 208 29.78 3.07 -8.51
C ALA A 208 30.77 4.07 -9.15
N SER A 209 30.55 4.46 -10.41
CA SER A 209 31.37 5.45 -11.13
C SER A 209 30.70 6.82 -11.25
N ALA A 210 29.56 7.03 -10.58
CA ALA A 210 28.76 8.24 -10.70
C ALA A 210 29.51 9.49 -10.22
N ASP A 211 29.34 10.62 -10.93
CA ASP A 211 29.86 11.91 -10.48
C ASP A 211 29.03 12.47 -9.31
N GLN A 212 27.73 12.15 -9.28
CA GLN A 212 26.80 12.54 -8.22
C GLN A 212 25.62 11.57 -8.09
N VAL A 213 25.13 11.39 -6.86
CA VAL A 213 23.97 10.55 -6.55
C VAL A 213 23.06 11.23 -5.52
N LEU A 214 21.75 11.19 -5.74
CA LEU A 214 20.74 11.73 -4.85
C LEU A 214 19.83 10.61 -4.30
N LEU A 215 19.93 10.30 -3.03
CA LEU A 215 18.93 9.49 -2.32
C LEU A 215 17.70 10.37 -2.05
N THR A 216 16.49 9.91 -2.37
CA THR A 216 15.26 10.67 -2.15
C THR A 216 14.10 9.75 -1.75
N GLY A 217 12.93 10.26 -1.38
CA GLY A 217 11.75 9.45 -1.08
C GLY A 217 10.68 10.22 -0.31
N CYS A 218 9.40 9.87 -0.54
CA CYS A 218 8.29 10.40 0.24
C CYS A 218 7.96 9.52 1.47
N SER A 219 7.48 10.09 2.58
CA SER A 219 6.70 9.37 3.60
C SER A 219 7.51 8.25 4.26
N ALA A 220 7.09 6.98 4.12
CA ALA A 220 7.87 5.81 4.53
C ALA A 220 9.29 5.78 3.92
N GLY A 221 9.41 6.16 2.66
CA GLY A 221 10.66 6.36 1.97
C GLY A 221 11.43 7.56 2.54
N GLY A 222 10.75 8.67 2.84
CA GLY A 222 11.37 9.87 3.41
C GLY A 222 12.04 9.64 4.76
N LEU A 223 11.43 8.86 5.66
CA LEU A 223 12.11 8.39 6.88
C LEU A 223 13.28 7.47 6.57
N ALA A 224 13.14 6.56 5.60
CA ALA A 224 14.22 5.66 5.22
C ALA A 224 15.41 6.43 4.61
N VAL A 225 15.18 7.55 3.92
CA VAL A 225 16.24 8.50 3.53
C VAL A 225 16.94 9.05 4.77
N ILE A 226 16.18 9.54 5.76
CA ILE A 226 16.73 10.07 7.03
C ILE A 226 17.58 9.02 7.77
N LEU A 227 17.12 7.76 7.83
CA LEU A 227 17.81 6.69 8.55
C LEU A 227 19.03 6.13 7.79
N HIS A 228 18.99 6.06 6.46
CA HIS A 228 20.06 5.45 5.64
C HIS A 228 21.01 6.46 4.97
N CYS A 229 20.85 7.78 5.15
CA CYS A 229 21.65 8.77 4.40
C CYS A 229 23.18 8.60 4.58
N ASP A 230 23.66 8.45 5.82
CA ASP A 230 25.09 8.22 6.11
C ASP A 230 25.57 6.83 5.68
N GLU A 231 24.68 5.85 5.67
CA GLU A 231 24.97 4.50 5.17
C GLU A 231 25.09 4.50 3.63
N PHE A 232 24.27 5.30 2.94
CA PHE A 232 24.36 5.48 1.50
C PHE A 232 25.68 6.11 1.09
N GLN A 233 26.12 7.15 1.80
CA GLN A 233 27.44 7.76 1.60
C GLN A 233 28.59 6.76 1.80
N ALA A 234 28.46 5.80 2.72
CA ALA A 234 29.50 4.79 2.97
C ALA A 234 29.71 3.80 1.82
N PHE A 235 28.78 3.68 0.86
CA PHE A 235 28.97 2.91 -0.37
C PHE A 235 29.87 3.60 -1.40
N PHE A 236 30.21 4.88 -1.20
CA PHE A 236 31.06 5.68 -2.09
C PHE A 236 32.33 6.13 -1.34
N PRO A 237 33.27 5.21 -1.05
CA PRO A 237 34.53 5.57 -0.41
C PRO A 237 35.38 6.47 -1.34
N PRO A 238 36.14 7.44 -0.81
CA PRO A 238 37.01 8.30 -1.61
C PRO A 238 38.02 7.49 -2.45
N THR A 239 38.24 7.90 -3.70
CA THR A 239 39.07 7.14 -4.63
C THR A 239 40.50 7.69 -4.68
N THR A 240 41.50 6.80 -4.76
CA THR A 240 42.90 7.20 -4.98
C THR A 240 43.13 7.87 -6.34
N SER A 241 42.18 7.73 -7.26
CA SER A 241 42.09 8.43 -8.54
C SER A 241 41.53 9.85 -8.45
N GLY A 242 41.16 10.34 -7.26
CA GLY A 242 40.79 11.75 -7.02
C GLY A 242 39.47 12.20 -7.66
N ARG A 243 38.58 11.26 -7.99
CA ARG A 243 37.19 11.56 -8.39
C ARG A 243 36.25 10.94 -7.36
N ASP A 244 35.71 11.77 -6.50
CA ASP A 244 34.78 11.36 -5.45
C ASP A 244 33.33 11.65 -5.84
N THR A 245 32.45 10.66 -5.68
CA THR A 245 31.01 10.79 -5.97
C THR A 245 30.36 11.76 -5.00
N THR A 246 29.66 12.78 -5.51
CA THR A 246 28.88 13.70 -4.68
C THR A 246 27.57 13.04 -4.23
N VAL A 247 27.53 12.53 -3.00
CA VAL A 247 26.32 11.94 -2.40
C VAL A 247 25.49 13.03 -1.70
N LYS A 248 24.17 13.02 -1.91
CA LYS A 248 23.20 13.86 -1.19
C LYS A 248 21.90 13.11 -0.92
N CYS A 249 21.10 13.65 0.01
CA CYS A 249 19.80 13.09 0.38
C CYS A 249 18.67 14.14 0.32
N LEU A 250 17.44 13.72 0.01
CA LEU A 250 16.22 14.54 0.01
C LEU A 250 15.06 13.73 0.63
N ALA A 251 14.72 13.99 1.88
CA ALA A 251 13.56 13.39 2.52
C ALA A 251 12.33 14.28 2.31
N ASP A 252 11.32 13.78 1.60
CA ASP A 252 10.01 14.44 1.45
C ASP A 252 9.00 13.81 2.41
N ALA A 253 8.21 14.63 3.09
CA ALA A 253 7.19 14.22 4.07
C ALA A 253 7.71 13.15 5.06
N GLY A 254 8.99 13.21 5.44
CA GLY A 254 9.69 12.22 6.27
C GLY A 254 9.85 12.62 7.73
N LEU A 255 9.57 13.87 8.09
CA LEU A 255 9.80 14.45 9.41
C LEU A 255 8.59 14.25 10.33
N PHE A 256 8.30 12.99 10.67
CA PHE A 256 7.29 12.64 11.67
C PHE A 256 7.79 12.91 13.08
N LEU A 257 6.90 13.30 13.98
CA LEU A 257 7.23 13.77 15.33
C LEU A 257 6.49 12.98 16.41
N ASP A 258 7.18 12.74 17.52
CA ASP A 258 6.58 12.23 18.77
C ASP A 258 5.88 13.39 19.50
N ALA A 259 4.79 13.86 18.89
CA ALA A 259 3.93 14.92 19.39
C ALA A 259 2.71 14.34 20.15
N ALA A 260 2.07 15.18 20.95
CA ALA A 260 0.79 14.83 21.56
C ALA A 260 -0.33 14.88 20.52
N ASP A 261 -1.28 13.94 20.60
CA ASP A 261 -2.53 13.97 19.86
C ASP A 261 -3.59 14.85 20.56
N VAL A 262 -4.73 15.07 19.91
CA VAL A 262 -5.80 15.96 20.40
C VAL A 262 -6.51 15.47 21.67
N SER A 263 -6.24 14.24 22.12
CA SER A 263 -6.65 13.74 23.44
C SER A 263 -5.59 13.94 24.53
N GLY A 264 -4.41 14.44 24.17
CA GLY A 264 -3.22 14.47 25.04
C GLY A 264 -2.42 13.16 25.04
N GLY A 265 -2.83 12.17 24.26
CA GLY A 265 -2.12 10.91 24.07
C GLY A 265 -0.88 11.04 23.19
N ARG A 266 -0.21 9.92 22.92
CA ARG A 266 0.92 9.83 21.96
C ARG A 266 0.68 8.70 20.97
N SER A 267 -0.41 8.80 20.21
CA SER A 267 -0.84 7.77 19.24
C SER A 267 0.28 7.28 18.31
N LEU A 268 1.09 8.20 17.74
CA LEU A 268 2.19 7.82 16.86
C LEU A 268 3.35 7.11 17.59
N ARG A 269 3.59 7.41 18.87
CA ARG A 269 4.63 6.71 19.65
C ARG A 269 4.29 5.26 19.88
N SER A 270 3.01 4.95 20.16
CA SER A 270 2.53 3.57 20.25
C SER A 270 2.75 2.84 18.92
N TYR A 271 2.32 3.45 17.81
CA TYR A 271 2.52 2.94 16.45
C TYR A 271 4.02 2.69 16.15
N TYR A 272 4.92 3.60 16.51
CA TYR A 272 6.37 3.46 16.33
C TYR A 272 7.00 2.39 17.24
N SER A 273 6.50 2.20 18.47
CA SER A 273 7.01 1.16 19.38
C SER A 273 6.69 -0.24 18.86
N ASP A 274 5.44 -0.41 18.46
CA ASP A 274 4.92 -1.57 17.78
C ASP A 274 5.76 -1.87 16.51
N ILE A 275 6.02 -0.87 15.63
CA ILE A 275 6.88 -0.99 14.43
C ILE A 275 8.26 -1.55 14.77
N VAL A 276 8.93 -0.92 15.73
CA VAL A 276 10.31 -1.21 16.09
C VAL A 276 10.45 -2.60 16.71
N ALA A 277 9.50 -2.99 17.56
CA ALA A 277 9.47 -4.31 18.18
C ALA A 277 9.17 -5.41 17.16
N LEU A 278 8.09 -5.25 16.38
CA LEU A 278 7.65 -6.27 15.43
C LEU A 278 8.66 -6.49 14.31
N GLN A 279 9.10 -5.42 13.64
CA GLN A 279 10.00 -5.55 12.51
C GLN A 279 11.46 -5.74 12.92
N GLY A 280 11.73 -5.85 14.23
CA GLY A 280 13.09 -5.97 14.77
C GLY A 280 14.00 -4.84 14.28
N VAL A 281 13.49 -3.60 14.19
CA VAL A 281 14.21 -2.48 13.57
C VAL A 281 15.42 -2.04 14.41
N ALA A 282 15.39 -2.33 15.71
CA ALA A 282 16.37 -1.90 16.72
C ALA A 282 17.87 -2.07 16.33
N PRO A 283 18.35 -3.19 15.74
CA PRO A 283 19.77 -3.39 15.40
C PRO A 283 20.27 -2.54 14.22
N ASN A 284 19.42 -1.66 13.69
CA ASN A 284 19.61 -0.87 12.48
C ASN A 284 19.43 0.63 12.72
N LEU A 285 18.86 1.00 13.87
CA LEU A 285 18.74 2.39 14.29
C LEU A 285 20.14 2.91 14.67
N PRO A 286 20.44 4.20 14.48
CA PRO A 286 21.77 4.74 14.75
C PRO A 286 22.27 4.41 16.17
N PRO A 287 23.42 3.74 16.34
CA PRO A 287 23.96 3.40 17.66
C PRO A 287 24.20 4.62 18.56
N ALA A 288 24.52 5.78 17.95
CA ALA A 288 24.63 7.07 18.64
C ALA A 288 23.30 7.58 19.23
N CYS A 289 22.16 6.96 18.90
CA CYS A 289 20.87 7.17 19.54
C CYS A 289 20.53 6.04 20.50
N THR A 290 20.59 4.77 20.08
CA THR A 290 20.12 3.62 20.89
C THR A 290 20.98 3.33 22.13
N THR A 291 22.16 3.95 22.24
CA THR A 291 22.97 3.98 23.48
C THR A 291 22.49 5.00 24.52
N ARG A 292 21.54 5.89 24.17
CA ARG A 292 21.06 7.00 25.01
C ARG A 292 19.54 7.06 25.17
N LEU A 293 18.80 6.54 24.20
CA LEU A 293 17.34 6.55 24.15
C LEU A 293 16.81 5.16 23.80
N ASP A 294 15.55 4.92 24.13
CA ASP A 294 14.86 3.69 23.72
C ASP A 294 14.72 3.58 22.20
N THR A 295 14.56 2.37 21.71
CA THR A 295 14.54 2.07 20.27
C THR A 295 13.34 2.68 19.54
N THR A 296 12.22 2.94 20.23
CA THR A 296 11.08 3.68 19.65
C THR A 296 11.47 5.12 19.39
N SER A 297 12.04 5.78 20.40
CA SER A 297 12.56 7.14 20.28
C SER A 297 13.60 7.25 19.15
N CYS A 298 14.45 6.25 18.96
CA CYS A 298 15.45 6.27 17.88
C CYS A 298 14.92 5.96 16.47
N PHE A 299 13.64 5.58 16.33
CA PHE A 299 12.96 5.50 15.03
C PHE A 299 12.26 6.82 14.66
N PHE A 300 12.16 7.78 15.60
CA PHE A 300 11.65 9.11 15.34
C PHE A 300 12.73 10.07 14.79
N PRO A 301 12.50 10.72 13.62
CA PRO A 301 13.40 11.71 13.01
C PRO A 301 14.05 12.72 13.97
N GLN A 302 13.27 13.37 14.83
CA GLN A 302 13.77 14.46 15.68
C GLN A 302 14.85 14.04 16.69
N ASN A 303 15.03 12.73 16.91
CA ASN A 303 16.06 12.19 17.80
C ASN A 303 17.34 11.75 17.04
N VAL A 304 17.34 11.80 15.70
CA VAL A 304 18.44 11.32 14.83
C VAL A 304 18.93 12.34 13.80
N ILE A 305 18.09 13.26 13.31
CA ILE A 305 18.45 14.20 12.22
C ILE A 305 19.70 15.06 12.51
N ASP A 306 19.88 15.51 13.75
CA ASP A 306 21.04 16.31 14.18
C ASP A 306 22.36 15.51 14.15
N GLY A 307 22.30 14.18 14.05
CA GLY A 307 23.46 13.28 13.98
C GLY A 307 23.91 12.90 12.56
N ILE A 308 23.14 13.26 11.53
CA ILE A 308 23.43 12.92 10.12
C ILE A 308 24.57 13.79 9.59
N LYS A 309 25.60 13.16 9.03
CA LYS A 309 26.81 13.83 8.52
C LYS A 309 26.73 14.19 7.04
N THR A 310 26.01 13.37 6.27
CA THR A 310 25.86 13.47 4.83
C THR A 310 24.86 14.59 4.48
N PRO A 311 25.13 15.44 3.48
CA PRO A 311 24.26 16.57 3.14
C PRO A 311 22.84 16.13 2.77
N ILE A 312 21.88 16.43 3.65
CA ILE A 312 20.46 16.07 3.50
C ILE A 312 19.57 17.32 3.45
N PHE A 313 18.56 17.26 2.58
CA PHE A 313 17.49 18.24 2.46
C PHE A 313 16.19 17.67 3.02
N LEU A 314 15.50 18.41 3.90
CA LEU A 314 14.18 18.05 4.42
C LEU A 314 13.10 18.89 3.74
N LEU A 315 12.24 18.24 2.96
CA LEU A 315 11.01 18.82 2.41
C LEU A 315 9.82 18.32 3.24
N ASN A 316 9.04 19.23 3.84
CA ASN A 316 7.88 18.82 4.63
C ASN A 316 6.77 19.89 4.60
N ALA A 317 5.52 19.47 4.73
CA ALA A 317 4.45 20.35 5.15
C ALA A 317 4.51 20.50 6.69
N ALA A 318 4.36 21.73 7.20
CA ALA A 318 4.12 21.97 8.62
C ALA A 318 2.74 21.47 9.08
N TYR A 319 1.82 21.31 8.14
CA TYR A 319 0.50 20.71 8.31
C TYR A 319 0.42 19.47 7.42
N ASP A 320 1.31 18.50 7.67
CA ASP A 320 1.30 17.23 6.96
C ASP A 320 -0.04 16.51 7.16
N VAL A 321 -0.78 16.29 6.08
CA VAL A 321 -2.16 15.78 6.18
C VAL A 321 -2.22 14.34 6.65
N TRP A 322 -1.20 13.51 6.37
CA TRP A 322 -1.13 12.15 6.89
C TRP A 322 -0.85 12.17 8.39
N GLN A 323 0.11 12.99 8.84
CA GLN A 323 0.37 13.10 10.27
C GLN A 323 -0.81 13.73 11.04
N ILE A 324 -1.55 14.67 10.44
CA ILE A 324 -2.79 15.20 11.02
C ILE A 324 -3.85 14.11 11.16
N GLN A 325 -4.05 13.28 10.13
CA GLN A 325 -5.09 12.24 10.09
C GLN A 325 -4.77 11.04 10.98
N GLU A 326 -3.56 10.48 10.89
CA GLU A 326 -3.19 9.21 11.53
C GLU A 326 -2.51 9.40 12.91
N SER A 327 -1.94 10.58 13.18
CA SER A 327 -1.06 10.80 14.34
C SER A 327 -1.56 11.87 15.32
N LEU A 328 -2.08 13.01 14.84
CA LEU A 328 -2.47 14.12 15.70
C LEU A 328 -3.96 14.10 16.06
N ALA A 329 -4.83 13.77 15.10
CA ALA A 329 -6.26 13.61 15.35
C ALA A 329 -6.82 12.27 14.84
N PRO A 330 -6.18 11.10 15.07
CA PRO A 330 -6.76 9.82 14.70
C PRO A 330 -8.13 9.63 15.35
N ASN A 331 -8.97 8.77 14.76
CA ASN A 331 -10.35 8.57 15.21
C ASN A 331 -10.46 8.03 16.66
N GLY A 332 -9.36 7.53 17.25
CA GLY A 332 -9.29 7.20 18.69
C GLY A 332 -9.01 8.40 19.60
N ALA A 333 -8.37 9.47 19.10
CA ALA A 333 -8.10 10.71 19.84
C ALA A 333 -9.21 11.76 19.65
N ASP A 334 -9.95 11.69 18.54
CA ASP A 334 -11.10 12.55 18.20
C ASP A 334 -12.43 11.77 18.22
N PRO A 335 -12.87 11.21 19.38
CA PRO A 335 -14.05 10.35 19.46
C PRO A 335 -15.36 11.10 19.18
N SER A 336 -15.42 12.41 19.44
CA SER A 336 -16.55 13.27 19.09
C SER A 336 -16.64 13.57 17.59
N GLY A 337 -15.58 13.28 16.82
CA GLY A 337 -15.48 13.65 15.41
C GLY A 337 -15.39 15.15 15.15
N ALA A 338 -15.07 15.97 16.16
CA ALA A 338 -14.96 17.42 16.04
C ALA A 338 -13.91 17.82 14.99
N TRP A 339 -12.80 17.07 14.90
CA TRP A 339 -11.74 17.30 13.93
C TRP A 339 -12.01 16.69 12.54
N ARG A 340 -13.10 15.95 12.34
CA ARG A 340 -13.39 15.18 11.10
C ARG A 340 -13.26 16.01 9.83
N ASN A 341 -13.76 17.25 9.83
CA ASN A 341 -13.71 18.14 8.67
C ASN A 341 -12.35 18.88 8.57
N CYS A 342 -11.77 19.26 9.71
CA CYS A 342 -10.47 19.93 9.78
C CYS A 342 -9.31 19.06 9.26
N LYS A 343 -9.34 17.75 9.56
CA LYS A 343 -8.34 16.76 9.13
C LYS A 343 -8.14 16.69 7.61
N SER A 344 -9.18 16.98 6.82
CA SER A 344 -9.17 16.91 5.36
C SER A 344 -9.23 18.29 4.69
N ASN A 345 -9.69 19.32 5.38
CA ASN A 345 -9.79 20.68 4.86
C ASN A 345 -9.44 21.73 5.92
N ARG A 346 -8.30 22.42 5.73
CA ARG A 346 -7.85 23.54 6.58
C ARG A 346 -8.91 24.63 6.77
N SER A 347 -9.71 24.91 5.74
CA SER A 347 -10.76 25.95 5.77
C SER A 347 -11.98 25.54 6.59
N ALA A 348 -12.07 24.28 7.02
CA ALA A 348 -13.09 23.75 7.93
C ALA A 348 -12.58 23.57 9.37
N CYS A 349 -11.36 24.05 9.67
CA CYS A 349 -10.82 24.06 11.03
C CYS A 349 -11.29 25.29 11.81
N ASP A 350 -11.78 25.11 13.04
CA ASP A 350 -12.12 26.22 13.93
C ASP A 350 -10.87 26.92 14.54
N ALA A 351 -11.07 28.01 15.28
CA ALA A 351 -9.99 28.80 15.85
C ALA A 351 -9.10 28.06 16.87
N SER A 352 -9.67 27.09 17.60
CA SER A 352 -8.96 26.22 18.56
C SER A 352 -8.21 25.10 17.85
N GLN A 353 -8.81 24.48 16.83
CA GLN A 353 -8.17 23.49 15.98
C GLN A 353 -6.98 24.09 15.22
N MET A 354 -7.18 25.27 14.62
CA MET A 354 -6.10 26.05 14.03
C MET A 354 -5.06 26.53 15.05
N LYS A 355 -5.37 26.62 16.35
CA LYS A 355 -4.35 26.88 17.38
C LYS A 355 -3.49 25.64 17.61
N PHE A 356 -4.10 24.48 17.89
CA PHE A 356 -3.38 23.22 18.10
C PHE A 356 -2.48 22.88 16.88
N LEU A 357 -2.96 23.10 15.66
CA LEU A 357 -2.13 22.93 14.46
C LEU A 357 -0.94 23.89 14.39
N ARG A 358 -1.09 25.16 14.82
CA ARG A 358 0.04 26.09 14.95
C ARG A 358 1.02 25.63 16.04
N ASP A 359 0.51 25.18 17.18
CA ASP A 359 1.33 24.67 18.29
C ASP A 359 2.13 23.41 17.85
N PHE A 360 1.57 22.58 16.96
CA PHE A 360 2.26 21.46 16.31
C PHE A 360 3.31 21.92 15.28
N ARG A 361 2.96 22.86 14.39
CA ARG A 361 3.91 23.48 13.45
C ARG A 361 5.14 24.02 14.18
N ASP A 362 4.93 24.67 15.32
CA ASP A 362 6.02 25.30 16.06
C ASP A 362 6.91 24.26 16.76
N GLN A 363 6.37 23.09 17.14
CA GLN A 363 7.18 21.92 17.52
C GLN A 363 8.01 21.38 16.35
N MET A 364 7.46 21.33 15.12
CA MET A 364 8.22 20.90 13.93
C MET A 364 9.34 21.87 13.56
N VAL A 365 9.10 23.18 13.66
CA VAL A 365 10.14 24.20 13.43
C VAL A 365 11.20 24.14 14.53
N ALA A 366 10.82 23.84 15.77
CA ALA A 366 11.77 23.62 16.86
C ALA A 366 12.62 22.35 16.67
N SER A 367 12.05 21.25 16.19
CA SER A 367 12.76 19.97 16.04
C SER A 367 13.91 20.03 15.04
N VAL A 368 13.82 20.85 13.98
CA VAL A 368 14.89 21.02 12.99
C VAL A 368 15.88 22.13 13.33
N LYS A 369 15.80 22.72 14.53
CA LYS A 369 16.60 23.91 14.87
C LYS A 369 18.11 23.63 14.88
N GLY A 370 18.55 22.50 15.47
CA GLY A 370 19.96 22.09 15.45
C GLY A 370 20.43 21.79 14.03
N PHE A 371 19.76 20.85 13.38
CA PHE A 371 19.90 20.49 11.96
C PHE A 371 20.06 21.69 11.01
N SER A 372 19.21 22.70 11.14
CA SER A 372 19.21 23.90 10.28
C SER A 372 20.41 24.84 10.49
N GLY A 373 21.19 24.65 11.56
CA GLY A 373 22.46 25.34 11.79
C GLY A 373 23.61 24.83 10.91
N SER A 374 23.48 23.64 10.32
CA SER A 374 24.46 23.08 9.38
C SER A 374 24.39 23.82 8.03
N ARG A 375 25.52 24.37 7.58
CA ARG A 375 25.64 25.01 6.25
C ARG A 375 25.54 24.04 5.07
N ASN A 376 25.60 22.73 5.33
CA ASN A 376 25.53 21.68 4.32
C ASN A 376 24.13 21.10 4.14
N ASN A 377 23.24 21.29 5.13
CA ASN A 377 21.89 20.74 5.14
C ASN A 377 20.88 21.75 4.57
N GLY A 378 19.74 21.26 4.09
CA GLY A 378 18.65 22.08 3.57
C GLY A 378 17.33 21.78 4.26
N VAL A 379 16.45 22.78 4.35
CA VAL A 379 15.11 22.60 4.90
C VAL A 379 14.10 23.50 4.17
N PHE A 380 12.96 22.91 3.81
CA PHE A 380 11.80 23.58 3.21
C PHE A 380 10.53 23.11 3.92
N ILE A 381 10.23 23.74 5.05
CA ILE A 381 8.99 23.53 5.79
C ILE A 381 7.99 24.62 5.40
N ASN A 382 7.01 24.25 4.60
CA ASN A 382 5.96 25.14 4.10
C ASN A 382 4.66 24.99 4.91
N SER A 383 3.61 25.75 4.59
CA SER A 383 2.34 25.74 5.35
C SER A 383 1.12 25.35 4.49
N CYS A 384 1.34 24.54 3.46
CA CYS A 384 0.29 23.81 2.75
C CYS A 384 -0.25 22.66 3.62
N PHE A 385 -1.46 22.20 3.28
CA PHE A 385 -1.98 20.90 3.71
C PHE A 385 -1.63 19.91 2.59
N SER A 386 -0.55 19.15 2.76
CA SER A 386 -0.01 18.27 1.71
C SER A 386 0.86 17.14 2.28
N HIS A 387 1.06 16.11 1.46
CA HIS A 387 1.94 14.96 1.68
C HIS A 387 2.48 14.54 0.30
N CYS A 388 3.71 14.00 0.20
CA CYS A 388 4.39 13.71 -1.07
C CYS A 388 4.46 14.89 -2.06
N GLN A 389 5.13 15.97 -1.66
CA GLN A 389 5.27 17.17 -2.48
C GLN A 389 6.25 17.02 -3.67
N SER A 390 7.22 16.11 -3.60
CA SER A 390 8.22 15.88 -4.67
C SER A 390 7.78 14.86 -5.71
N GLU A 391 6.80 13.99 -5.40
CA GLU A 391 6.30 12.97 -6.33
C GLU A 391 5.17 13.50 -7.25
N LEU A 392 4.54 14.63 -6.88
CA LEU A 392 3.41 15.22 -7.60
C LEU A 392 3.84 16.44 -8.45
N PRO A 393 3.66 16.44 -9.80
CA PRO A 393 4.03 17.57 -10.66
C PRO A 393 3.34 18.90 -10.30
N THR A 394 2.14 18.86 -9.70
CA THR A 394 1.37 20.04 -9.28
C THR A 394 2.01 20.80 -8.13
N THR A 395 2.73 20.13 -7.23
CA THR A 395 3.44 20.73 -6.09
C THR A 395 4.93 20.88 -6.34
N TRP A 396 5.54 19.97 -7.12
CA TRP A 396 6.94 20.06 -7.49
C TRP A 396 7.16 21.20 -8.50
N SER A 397 6.44 21.19 -9.61
CA SER A 397 6.87 21.86 -10.83
C SER A 397 5.71 22.42 -11.67
N ASN A 398 4.99 23.41 -11.11
CA ASN A 398 3.93 24.10 -11.81
C ASN A 398 4.37 25.50 -12.28
N PRO A 399 4.89 25.65 -13.53
CA PRO A 399 5.35 26.93 -14.08
C PRO A 399 4.22 27.93 -14.36
N ALA A 400 2.95 27.55 -14.23
CA ALA A 400 1.82 28.47 -14.27
C ALA A 400 1.52 29.14 -12.90
N GLY A 401 2.36 28.91 -11.88
CA GLY A 401 2.33 29.63 -10.60
C GLY A 401 1.78 28.85 -9.41
N GLY A 402 1.90 27.50 -9.40
CA GLY A 402 1.27 26.65 -8.38
C GLY A 402 2.19 25.88 -7.42
N SER A 403 3.50 25.80 -7.66
CA SER A 403 4.42 25.15 -6.70
C SER A 403 4.48 25.95 -5.38
N PRO A 404 4.41 25.32 -4.19
CA PRO A 404 4.53 26.02 -2.92
C PRO A 404 5.81 26.85 -2.82
N ALA A 405 5.69 28.13 -2.48
CA ALA A 405 6.81 29.05 -2.37
C ALA A 405 6.90 29.65 -0.95
N ILE A 406 8.09 29.71 -0.40
CA ILE A 406 8.39 30.41 0.85
C ILE A 406 9.05 31.75 0.50
N GLN A 407 8.48 32.87 0.96
CA GLN A 407 8.99 34.23 0.73
C GLN A 407 9.26 34.55 -0.76
N ASN A 408 8.42 34.03 -1.67
CA ASN A 408 8.49 34.21 -3.12
C ASN A 408 9.83 33.80 -3.78
N LYS A 409 10.65 32.98 -3.12
CA LYS A 409 11.91 32.47 -3.70
C LYS A 409 11.70 31.17 -4.45
N LEU A 410 11.58 31.26 -5.77
CA LEU A 410 11.82 30.12 -6.67
C LEU A 410 13.28 29.64 -6.51
N MET A 411 13.47 28.35 -6.25
CA MET A 411 14.79 27.68 -6.18
C MET A 411 15.42 27.51 -7.59
N MET A 412 15.53 28.59 -8.35
CA MET A 412 15.99 28.58 -9.74
C MET A 412 17.10 29.60 -10.05
N ARG A 413 18.21 29.48 -9.29
CA ARG A 413 19.57 29.83 -9.74
C ARG A 413 20.61 29.39 -8.72
N GLY A 414 21.53 28.52 -9.13
CA GLY A 414 22.71 28.22 -8.32
C GLY A 414 23.61 29.45 -8.19
N ARG A 415 24.00 29.79 -6.96
CA ARG A 415 25.16 30.63 -6.66
C ARG A 415 26.10 29.83 -5.75
N ARG A 416 27.37 29.71 -6.14
CA ARG A 416 28.42 29.08 -5.33
C ARG A 416 28.60 29.89 -4.04
N PRO A 417 28.86 29.24 -2.88
CA PRO A 417 29.26 29.95 -1.68
C PRO A 417 30.74 30.35 -1.78
N SER A 418 31.02 31.57 -2.25
CA SER A 418 32.32 32.21 -2.06
C SER A 418 32.35 32.90 -0.68
N LEU A 419 33.28 32.52 0.19
CA LEU A 419 33.57 33.27 1.41
C LEU A 419 34.21 34.64 1.08
N PRO A 420 34.21 35.61 2.02
CA PRO A 420 34.30 37.02 1.68
C PRO A 420 35.73 37.54 1.46
N ALA A 421 35.87 38.46 0.52
CA ALA A 421 36.98 39.40 0.42
C ALA A 421 36.46 40.76 -0.09
N LEU A 422 37.25 41.82 0.12
CA LEU A 422 36.87 43.22 -0.03
C LEU A 422 37.01 43.78 -1.46
N VAL A 423 36.09 44.71 -1.80
CA VAL A 423 36.36 45.99 -2.50
C VAL A 423 36.67 45.98 -4.01
N ALA A 424 36.41 47.17 -4.61
CA ALA A 424 36.72 47.65 -5.95
C ALA A 424 35.79 47.20 -7.10
N ALA A 425 35.54 48.16 -7.99
CA ALA A 425 34.85 48.01 -9.25
C ALA A 425 35.82 48.35 -10.40
N VAL A 426 35.46 48.03 -11.66
CA VAL A 426 35.54 48.94 -12.83
C VAL A 426 35.03 48.24 -14.10
N VAL A 427 33.96 48.83 -14.66
CA VAL A 427 33.67 49.15 -16.08
C VAL A 427 34.41 48.38 -17.20
N LEU A 428 33.61 47.89 -18.19
CA LEU A 428 33.83 47.69 -19.66
C LEU A 428 35.27 47.38 -20.17
N VAL A 429 35.47 46.49 -21.14
CA VAL A 429 35.01 46.57 -22.55
C VAL A 429 35.05 45.15 -23.16
N GLY A 430 34.25 44.86 -24.19
CA GLY A 430 34.37 43.63 -24.99
C GLY A 430 34.76 43.92 -26.44
N ILE A 431 35.04 42.89 -27.26
CA ILE A 431 34.90 42.98 -28.72
C ILE A 431 34.82 41.59 -29.39
N SER A 432 33.80 41.45 -30.24
CA SER A 432 33.71 40.74 -31.52
C SER A 432 34.62 39.54 -31.89
N CYS A 433 33.92 38.44 -32.21
CA CYS A 433 33.87 37.78 -33.54
C CYS A 433 34.87 36.69 -34.01
N CYS A 434 34.23 35.77 -34.75
CA CYS A 434 34.67 35.02 -35.93
C CYS A 434 35.48 33.72 -35.81
N CYS A 435 34.82 32.64 -36.31
CA CYS A 435 35.37 31.62 -37.22
C CYS A 435 36.43 30.62 -36.67
N ALA A 436 36.49 29.37 -37.15
CA ALA A 436 35.55 28.57 -37.96
C ALA A 436 35.74 27.08 -37.61
N GLU A 437 34.92 26.20 -38.19
CA GLU A 437 35.08 24.74 -38.12
C GLU A 437 36.31 24.26 -38.91
N ILE A 438 36.87 23.11 -38.53
CA ILE A 438 37.34 22.07 -39.47
C ILE A 438 37.41 20.71 -38.76
N SER A 439 37.13 19.64 -39.50
CA SER A 439 36.97 18.27 -39.03
C SER A 439 38.27 17.46 -38.98
N ALA A 440 38.39 16.53 -38.02
CA ALA A 440 39.25 15.36 -38.16
C ALA A 440 38.71 14.13 -37.39
N SER A 441 38.78 12.97 -38.03
CA SER A 441 38.62 11.60 -37.50
C SER A 441 39.27 10.69 -38.54
N PRO A 442 39.98 9.60 -38.18
CA PRO A 442 39.28 8.33 -37.87
C PRO A 442 40.03 7.36 -36.91
N ALA A 443 39.37 6.21 -36.66
CA ALA A 443 39.97 4.88 -36.40
C ALA A 443 40.81 4.65 -35.11
N ALA A 444 40.84 3.45 -34.51
CA ALA A 444 39.98 2.24 -34.60
C ALA A 444 40.34 1.26 -33.44
N ALA A 445 39.58 0.16 -33.33
CA ALA A 445 39.89 -1.08 -32.57
C ALA A 445 39.90 -1.00 -31.01
N ASP A 446 39.52 -2.03 -30.26
CA ASP A 446 38.96 -3.35 -30.64
C ASP A 446 38.05 -3.96 -29.56
N GLU A 447 37.26 -4.96 -29.98
CA GLU A 447 36.70 -6.17 -29.30
C GLU A 447 36.33 -6.21 -27.77
N LEU A 448 35.44 -7.09 -27.27
CA LEU A 448 34.74 -8.21 -27.89
C LEU A 448 33.25 -8.32 -27.48
N SER A 449 32.45 -8.81 -28.43
CA SER A 449 31.04 -9.17 -28.34
C SER A 449 30.72 -10.35 -27.41
N GLY A 450 29.49 -10.41 -26.88
CA GLY A 450 28.93 -11.63 -26.27
C GLY A 450 27.54 -11.46 -25.66
N GLY A 451 26.45 -11.70 -26.41
CA GLY A 451 25.12 -11.77 -25.78
C GLY A 451 23.88 -11.94 -26.67
N ARG A 452 22.92 -12.74 -26.17
CA ARG A 452 21.46 -12.80 -26.40
C ARG A 452 20.93 -14.08 -25.70
N PRO A 453 19.62 -14.22 -25.38
CA PRO A 453 18.50 -13.29 -25.54
C PRO A 453 17.91 -12.76 -24.20
N ARG A 454 17.04 -11.74 -24.29
CA ARG A 454 16.30 -11.12 -23.15
C ARG A 454 14.90 -11.71 -22.99
N ARG A 455 14.35 -11.72 -21.76
CA ARG A 455 12.92 -11.39 -21.49
C ARG A 455 12.69 -10.86 -20.04
N ARG A 456 11.78 -9.88 -19.95
CA ARG A 456 11.35 -9.01 -18.82
C ARG A 456 11.07 -9.72 -17.46
N ARG A 457 11.17 -8.98 -16.33
CA ARG A 457 10.23 -9.08 -15.17
C ARG A 457 9.43 -7.76 -15.11
N ALA A 458 8.60 -7.56 -14.10
CA ALA A 458 7.18 -7.43 -14.34
C ALA A 458 6.38 -6.85 -13.16
N ALA A 459 5.24 -6.26 -13.52
CA ALA A 459 4.25 -5.53 -12.73
C ALA A 459 3.73 -6.14 -11.44
N SER A 460 2.89 -5.32 -10.75
CA SER A 460 1.49 -5.61 -10.40
C SER A 460 0.87 -6.52 -11.45
N VAL A 461 1.21 -7.83 -11.45
CA VAL A 461 1.14 -8.61 -12.70
C VAL A 461 -0.26 -8.47 -13.22
N MET A 462 -0.36 -7.71 -14.32
CA MET A 462 -1.56 -7.57 -15.11
C MET A 462 -1.66 -8.92 -15.79
N VAL A 463 -2.27 -9.85 -15.07
CA VAL A 463 -2.30 -11.25 -15.45
C VAL A 463 -3.31 -11.33 -16.58
N PRO A 464 -2.92 -11.71 -17.80
CA PRO A 464 -3.86 -11.78 -18.90
C PRO A 464 -4.93 -12.83 -18.60
N ILE A 465 -6.16 -12.51 -19.00
CA ILE A 465 -7.29 -13.42 -18.87
C ILE A 465 -7.15 -14.56 -19.90
N THR A 466 -7.40 -15.78 -19.47
CA THR A 466 -7.58 -16.94 -20.34
C THR A 466 -9.04 -17.32 -20.33
N ILE A 467 -9.66 -17.33 -21.51
CA ILE A 467 -11.02 -17.80 -21.73
C ILE A 467 -10.95 -19.30 -22.02
N LEU A 468 -11.70 -20.13 -21.28
CA LEU A 468 -11.64 -21.58 -21.39
C LEU A 468 -12.76 -22.11 -22.31
N GLU A 469 -12.65 -21.78 -23.61
CA GLU A 469 -13.62 -22.16 -24.66
C GLU A 469 -14.01 -23.65 -24.65
N SER A 470 -13.06 -24.54 -24.35
CA SER A 470 -13.29 -25.99 -24.27
C SER A 470 -14.32 -26.38 -23.20
N ALA A 471 -14.41 -25.63 -22.10
CA ALA A 471 -15.29 -25.93 -20.98
C ALA A 471 -16.78 -25.78 -21.33
N VAL A 472 -17.12 -24.99 -22.36
CA VAL A 472 -18.49 -24.87 -22.90
C VAL A 472 -19.02 -26.25 -23.33
N SER A 473 -18.16 -27.13 -23.86
CA SER A 473 -18.55 -28.49 -24.27
C SER A 473 -18.88 -29.43 -23.10
N GLU A 474 -18.39 -29.14 -21.89
CA GLU A 474 -18.78 -29.81 -20.63
C GLU A 474 -20.03 -29.18 -19.98
N GLY A 475 -20.58 -28.12 -20.61
CA GLY A 475 -21.68 -27.32 -20.09
C GLY A 475 -21.26 -26.30 -19.02
N ALA A 476 -19.95 -26.10 -18.82
CA ALA A 476 -19.42 -25.08 -17.92
C ALA A 476 -19.43 -23.72 -18.63
N VAL A 477 -20.31 -22.82 -18.17
CA VAL A 477 -20.53 -21.48 -18.73
C VAL A 477 -20.90 -20.50 -17.62
N CYS A 478 -20.56 -19.22 -17.81
CA CYS A 478 -21.03 -18.10 -16.99
C CYS A 478 -22.55 -17.89 -17.13
N MET A 479 -23.16 -17.06 -16.27
CA MET A 479 -24.62 -16.79 -16.26
C MET A 479 -25.25 -16.49 -17.62
N ASP A 480 -24.51 -15.87 -18.54
CA ASP A 480 -24.99 -15.53 -19.89
C ASP A 480 -24.82 -16.64 -20.95
N GLY A 481 -24.00 -17.65 -20.68
CA GLY A 481 -23.62 -18.70 -21.63
C GLY A 481 -22.19 -18.58 -22.19
N THR A 482 -21.43 -17.53 -21.83
CA THR A 482 -20.02 -17.38 -22.21
C THR A 482 -19.11 -18.36 -21.46
N PRO A 483 -17.90 -18.69 -21.97
CA PRO A 483 -17.00 -19.63 -21.31
C PRO A 483 -16.49 -19.11 -19.96
N PRO A 484 -16.19 -19.98 -18.98
CA PRO A 484 -15.48 -19.57 -17.79
C PRO A 484 -14.09 -19.05 -18.11
N ALA A 485 -13.59 -18.18 -17.24
CA ALA A 485 -12.28 -17.57 -17.40
C ALA A 485 -11.45 -17.64 -16.13
N TYR A 486 -10.13 -17.66 -16.31
CA TYR A 486 -9.18 -17.55 -15.23
C TYR A 486 -8.01 -16.67 -15.65
N ASN A 487 -7.39 -16.01 -14.69
CA ASN A 487 -6.11 -15.33 -14.87
C ASN A 487 -5.03 -16.25 -14.28
N LEU A 488 -3.96 -16.56 -15.02
CA LEU A 488 -2.84 -17.41 -14.56
C LEU A 488 -1.51 -16.70 -14.71
N ASP A 489 -0.77 -16.64 -13.61
CA ASP A 489 0.59 -16.13 -13.53
C ASP A 489 1.55 -17.27 -13.12
N PRO A 490 2.40 -17.78 -14.04
CA PRO A 490 3.17 -19.01 -13.83
C PRO A 490 4.15 -19.01 -12.65
N GLY A 491 4.43 -20.21 -12.14
CA GLY A 491 5.41 -20.43 -11.08
C GLY A 491 6.87 -20.20 -11.52
N SER A 492 7.80 -20.15 -10.57
CA SER A 492 9.23 -20.03 -10.87
C SER A 492 10.16 -20.62 -9.79
N GLY A 493 11.34 -21.11 -10.19
CA GLY A 493 12.26 -21.78 -9.26
C GLY A 493 11.58 -22.95 -8.54
N ALA A 494 11.74 -23.06 -7.21
CA ALA A 494 11.15 -24.13 -6.40
C ALA A 494 9.61 -24.21 -6.46
N GLY A 495 8.91 -23.13 -6.81
CA GLY A 495 7.46 -23.08 -6.85
C GLY A 495 6.83 -23.50 -8.19
N ILE A 496 7.61 -23.89 -9.21
CA ILE A 496 7.03 -24.38 -10.49
C ILE A 496 6.12 -25.60 -10.32
N ARG A 497 6.30 -26.39 -9.25
CA ARG A 497 5.45 -27.53 -8.86
C ARG A 497 4.54 -27.22 -7.67
N SER A 498 4.37 -25.95 -7.31
CA SER A 498 3.39 -25.52 -6.29
C SER A 498 2.33 -24.62 -6.92
N TRP A 499 1.11 -24.60 -6.38
CA TRP A 499 -0.05 -23.93 -7.00
C TRP A 499 -0.94 -23.21 -5.98
N ILE A 500 -1.31 -21.96 -6.26
CA ILE A 500 -2.42 -21.29 -5.57
C ILE A 500 -3.60 -21.24 -6.53
N VAL A 501 -4.75 -21.71 -6.09
CA VAL A 501 -6.02 -21.54 -6.78
C VAL A 501 -6.89 -20.61 -5.95
N ASN A 502 -7.03 -19.36 -6.38
CA ASN A 502 -7.94 -18.38 -5.79
C ASN A 502 -9.29 -18.39 -6.51
N LEU A 503 -10.35 -18.55 -5.72
CA LEU A 503 -11.73 -18.38 -6.13
C LEU A 503 -12.14 -16.93 -5.84
N GLU A 504 -12.44 -16.19 -6.90
CA GLU A 504 -12.79 -14.78 -6.78
C GLU A 504 -14.11 -14.57 -6.00
N GLY A 505 -14.13 -13.64 -5.04
CA GLY A 505 -15.35 -13.25 -4.33
C GLY A 505 -16.18 -12.22 -5.11
N GLY A 506 -17.51 -12.27 -4.96
CA GLY A 506 -18.44 -11.35 -5.63
C GLY A 506 -19.90 -11.35 -5.15
N ALA A 507 -20.15 -11.75 -3.89
CA ALA A 507 -21.50 -11.95 -3.32
C ALA A 507 -22.35 -12.96 -4.13
N TRP A 508 -23.68 -12.93 -3.99
CA TRP A 508 -24.59 -13.90 -4.63
C TRP A 508 -25.83 -13.22 -5.21
N CYS A 509 -26.68 -14.04 -5.85
CA CYS A 509 -28.04 -13.67 -6.19
C CYS A 509 -28.99 -14.84 -5.89
N ASN A 510 -30.14 -14.53 -5.29
CA ASN A 510 -31.09 -15.48 -4.72
C ASN A 510 -32.41 -15.61 -5.52
N SER A 511 -32.57 -14.85 -6.60
CA SER A 511 -33.75 -14.89 -7.45
C SER A 511 -33.37 -14.51 -8.88
N ALA A 512 -34.13 -14.99 -9.87
CA ALA A 512 -33.94 -14.60 -11.27
C ALA A 512 -33.97 -13.06 -11.47
N LYS A 513 -34.71 -12.33 -10.62
CA LYS A 513 -34.73 -10.86 -10.59
C LYS A 513 -33.42 -10.25 -10.06
N THR A 514 -32.78 -10.86 -9.06
CA THR A 514 -31.51 -10.39 -8.48
C THR A 514 -30.28 -10.88 -9.25
N CYS A 515 -30.37 -11.97 -10.03
CA CYS A 515 -29.28 -12.46 -10.88
C CYS A 515 -29.18 -11.73 -12.24
N ARG A 516 -30.31 -11.35 -12.84
CA ARG A 516 -30.36 -10.73 -14.16
C ARG A 516 -29.42 -9.52 -14.35
N PRO A 517 -29.20 -8.62 -13.37
CA PRO A 517 -28.24 -7.52 -13.51
C PRO A 517 -26.79 -8.00 -13.69
N SER A 518 -26.38 -9.08 -13.00
CA SER A 518 -25.01 -9.61 -13.07
C SER A 518 -24.69 -10.26 -14.42
N LYS A 519 -25.71 -10.82 -15.09
CA LYS A 519 -25.59 -11.52 -16.39
C LYS A 519 -24.80 -10.72 -17.43
N GLY A 520 -25.08 -9.42 -17.58
CA GLY A 520 -24.40 -8.52 -18.53
C GLY A 520 -23.16 -7.81 -17.97
N THR A 521 -22.40 -8.46 -17.08
CA THR A 521 -21.23 -7.86 -16.41
C THR A 521 -20.11 -8.87 -16.22
N GLY A 522 -18.90 -8.42 -15.85
CA GLY A 522 -17.80 -9.31 -15.46
C GLY A 522 -18.07 -10.23 -14.25
N ARG A 523 -19.27 -10.17 -13.66
CA ARG A 523 -19.78 -11.08 -12.61
C ARG A 523 -20.83 -12.08 -13.10
N GLY A 524 -21.04 -12.17 -14.41
CA GLY A 524 -21.95 -13.11 -15.07
C GLY A 524 -21.62 -13.42 -16.53
N SER A 525 -20.54 -12.85 -17.06
CA SER A 525 -20.10 -12.95 -18.46
C SER A 525 -18.59 -12.76 -18.57
N SER A 526 -17.88 -13.57 -19.36
CA SER A 526 -16.45 -13.39 -19.61
C SER A 526 -16.13 -12.23 -20.56
N ASP A 527 -17.06 -11.89 -21.45
CA ASP A 527 -16.92 -10.80 -22.41
C ASP A 527 -16.75 -9.46 -21.69
N HIS A 528 -17.41 -9.32 -20.55
CA HIS A 528 -17.37 -8.14 -19.69
C HIS A 528 -16.34 -8.19 -18.55
N MET A 529 -15.49 -9.22 -18.47
CA MET A 529 -14.38 -9.26 -17.52
C MET A 529 -13.17 -8.44 -17.98
N ASP A 530 -12.45 -7.83 -17.03
CA ASP A 530 -11.17 -7.16 -17.26
C ASP A 530 -10.14 -8.12 -17.89
N LYS A 531 -9.55 -7.69 -19.01
CA LYS A 531 -8.67 -8.54 -19.83
C LYS A 531 -7.28 -8.76 -19.24
N GLU A 532 -6.86 -7.87 -18.35
CA GLU A 532 -5.76 -8.12 -17.42
C GLU A 532 -6.19 -7.58 -16.04
N ILE A 533 -5.87 -8.29 -14.95
CA ILE A 533 -6.07 -7.80 -13.58
C ILE A 533 -4.75 -7.80 -12.82
N PRO A 534 -4.48 -6.81 -11.95
CA PRO A 534 -3.40 -6.94 -10.99
C PRO A 534 -3.77 -8.05 -10.01
N PHE A 535 -2.87 -9.00 -9.80
CA PHE A 535 -2.96 -9.82 -8.59
C PHE A 535 -2.63 -8.97 -7.36
N THR A 536 -3.16 -9.41 -6.21
CA THR A 536 -3.02 -8.78 -4.89
C THR A 536 -3.24 -9.85 -3.82
N GLY A 537 -3.01 -9.54 -2.56
CA GLY A 537 -3.11 -10.48 -1.45
C GLY A 537 -2.25 -11.72 -1.63
N ILE A 538 -2.80 -12.86 -1.23
CA ILE A 538 -2.28 -14.21 -1.44
C ILE A 538 -2.06 -14.57 -2.91
N MET A 539 -2.52 -13.77 -3.87
CA MET A 539 -2.31 -14.02 -5.30
C MET A 539 -1.06 -13.39 -5.87
N SER A 540 -0.33 -12.59 -5.11
CA SER A 540 0.91 -12.01 -5.61
C SER A 540 1.96 -13.03 -6.01
N SER A 541 2.59 -12.70 -7.13
CA SER A 541 3.77 -13.33 -7.70
C SER A 541 5.07 -13.06 -6.97
N SER A 542 5.02 -12.24 -5.93
CA SER A 542 6.14 -11.93 -5.05
C SER A 542 5.65 -11.96 -3.61
N ARG A 543 6.44 -12.31 -2.59
CA ARG A 543 7.89 -12.18 -2.52
C ARG A 543 8.27 -11.04 -1.56
N ALA A 544 7.65 -9.89 -1.74
CA ALA A 544 7.27 -9.01 -0.63
C ALA A 544 5.76 -9.00 -0.43
N VAL A 545 5.01 -9.88 -1.14
CA VAL A 545 3.59 -10.17 -0.89
C VAL A 545 3.15 -11.61 -0.64
N ASN A 546 4.02 -12.61 -0.62
CA ASN A 546 3.60 -14.00 -0.56
C ASN A 546 4.73 -15.00 -0.20
N PRO A 547 5.26 -15.05 1.05
CA PRO A 547 6.50 -15.75 1.44
C PRO A 547 6.55 -17.18 0.96
N ASP A 548 5.40 -17.76 1.22
CA ASP A 548 5.11 -19.15 1.26
C ASP A 548 4.66 -19.62 -0.13
N PHE A 549 4.10 -18.69 -0.93
CA PHE A 549 3.30 -19.02 -2.09
C PHE A 549 3.65 -18.20 -3.37
N TYR A 550 4.60 -17.26 -3.34
CA TYR A 550 4.81 -16.30 -4.43
C TYR A 550 5.11 -16.86 -5.80
N ASN A 551 5.90 -17.92 -5.83
CA ASN A 551 6.45 -18.49 -7.05
C ASN A 551 5.74 -19.79 -7.40
N TRP A 552 4.65 -20.06 -6.71
CA TRP A 552 3.69 -21.08 -7.04
C TRP A 552 2.93 -20.60 -8.26
N ASN A 553 2.48 -21.47 -9.14
CA ASN A 553 1.57 -21.07 -10.22
C ASN A 553 0.31 -20.45 -9.58
N ARG A 554 0.04 -19.18 -9.87
CA ARG A 554 -1.04 -18.41 -9.24
C ARG A 554 -2.19 -18.34 -10.23
N VAL A 555 -3.32 -18.95 -9.90
CA VAL A 555 -4.55 -18.88 -10.69
C VAL A 555 -5.63 -18.16 -9.93
N LYS A 556 -6.22 -17.12 -10.52
CA LYS A 556 -7.48 -16.53 -10.05
C LYS A 556 -8.60 -16.96 -11.00
N ILE A 557 -9.44 -17.88 -10.54
CA ILE A 557 -10.64 -18.31 -11.25
C ILE A 557 -11.68 -17.20 -11.10
N ARG A 558 -12.19 -16.67 -12.21
CA ARG A 558 -13.08 -15.51 -12.22
C ARG A 558 -14.52 -15.92 -11.94
N TYR A 559 -15.20 -15.10 -11.16
CA TYR A 559 -16.50 -15.46 -10.58
C TYR A 559 -17.65 -14.96 -11.45
N CYS A 560 -18.37 -15.91 -12.07
CA CYS A 560 -19.47 -15.63 -13.00
C CYS A 560 -20.68 -16.58 -12.90
N ASP A 561 -20.77 -17.39 -11.85
CA ASP A 561 -21.88 -18.30 -11.56
C ASP A 561 -22.88 -17.72 -10.54
N GLY A 562 -22.40 -16.94 -9.56
CA GLY A 562 -23.24 -16.33 -8.52
C GLY A 562 -23.67 -17.25 -7.37
N GLY A 563 -23.09 -18.46 -7.28
CA GLY A 563 -23.47 -19.53 -6.35
C GLY A 563 -22.31 -20.16 -5.61
N SER A 564 -21.24 -19.38 -5.33
CA SER A 564 -20.02 -19.89 -4.68
C SER A 564 -19.41 -21.13 -5.38
N PHE A 565 -19.37 -21.14 -6.71
CA PHE A 565 -18.86 -22.25 -7.51
C PHE A 565 -19.57 -23.60 -7.27
N ALA A 566 -20.76 -23.62 -6.63
CA ALA A 566 -21.48 -24.85 -6.28
C ALA A 566 -22.82 -25.04 -7.02
N GLY A 567 -23.20 -24.11 -7.91
CA GLY A 567 -24.44 -24.21 -8.70
C GLY A 567 -24.41 -25.24 -9.84
N GLU A 568 -25.56 -25.87 -10.11
CA GLU A 568 -25.78 -26.75 -11.27
C GLU A 568 -27.08 -26.46 -12.06
N ALA A 569 -27.92 -25.50 -11.66
CA ALA A 569 -29.19 -25.23 -12.32
C ALA A 569 -29.09 -24.46 -13.66
N PHE A 570 -30.22 -24.43 -14.38
CA PHE A 570 -30.46 -23.53 -15.51
C PHE A 570 -31.89 -23.00 -15.43
N ASP A 571 -32.04 -21.69 -15.28
CA ASP A 571 -33.32 -20.99 -15.36
C ASP A 571 -33.71 -20.86 -16.84
N LYS A 572 -34.74 -21.60 -17.26
CA LYS A 572 -35.26 -21.59 -18.64
C LYS A 572 -35.99 -20.29 -18.99
N ASP A 573 -36.59 -19.62 -18.02
CA ASP A 573 -37.46 -18.46 -18.23
C ASP A 573 -36.66 -17.16 -18.37
N THR A 574 -35.49 -17.08 -17.73
CA THR A 574 -34.53 -15.97 -17.93
C THR A 574 -33.26 -16.35 -18.70
N GLY A 575 -33.14 -17.63 -19.05
CA GLY A 575 -31.97 -18.20 -19.73
C GLY A 575 -30.67 -17.99 -18.94
N ILE A 576 -30.73 -18.07 -17.60
CA ILE A 576 -29.57 -17.87 -16.73
C ILE A 576 -28.97 -19.22 -16.34
N TYR A 577 -27.66 -19.34 -16.54
CA TYR A 577 -26.88 -20.51 -16.18
C TYR A 577 -26.30 -20.40 -14.76
N PHE A 578 -26.61 -21.36 -13.89
CA PHE A 578 -25.98 -21.48 -12.58
C PHE A 578 -25.07 -22.69 -12.60
N ARG A 579 -23.87 -22.55 -13.16
CA ARG A 579 -22.96 -23.68 -13.47
C ARG A 579 -21.67 -23.66 -12.66
N GLY A 580 -21.71 -23.11 -11.46
CA GLY A 580 -20.55 -23.02 -10.56
C GLY A 580 -19.77 -24.33 -10.47
N GLN A 581 -20.45 -25.45 -10.22
CA GLN A 581 -19.80 -26.75 -10.05
C GLN A 581 -19.13 -27.24 -11.34
N ARG A 582 -19.70 -26.92 -12.51
CA ARG A 582 -19.07 -27.20 -13.82
C ARG A 582 -17.87 -26.31 -14.07
N ILE A 583 -17.97 -25.03 -13.73
CA ILE A 583 -16.87 -24.07 -13.87
C ILE A 583 -15.69 -24.50 -12.99
N TRP A 584 -15.96 -24.85 -11.73
CA TRP A 584 -14.99 -25.47 -10.83
C TRP A 584 -14.36 -26.72 -11.44
N ASN A 585 -15.18 -27.73 -11.80
CA ASN A 585 -14.68 -28.98 -12.38
C ASN A 585 -13.85 -28.78 -13.65
N ALA A 586 -14.34 -28.03 -14.63
CA ALA A 586 -13.69 -27.84 -15.91
C ALA A 586 -12.39 -27.01 -15.79
N VAL A 587 -12.40 -25.94 -14.97
CA VAL A 587 -11.18 -25.16 -14.73
C VAL A 587 -10.17 -25.98 -13.93
N ILE A 588 -10.56 -26.71 -12.88
CA ILE A 588 -9.62 -27.57 -12.14
C ILE A 588 -9.03 -28.68 -13.02
N LYS A 589 -9.84 -29.39 -13.82
CA LYS A 589 -9.34 -30.37 -14.83
C LYS A 589 -8.33 -29.74 -15.79
N HIS A 590 -8.61 -28.53 -16.26
CA HIS A 590 -7.72 -27.81 -17.17
C HIS A 590 -6.42 -27.36 -16.48
N LEU A 591 -6.48 -26.86 -15.25
CA LEU A 591 -5.28 -26.56 -14.46
C LEU A 591 -4.43 -27.81 -14.23
N LEU A 592 -5.08 -28.95 -13.94
CA LEU A 592 -4.42 -30.26 -13.82
C LEU A 592 -3.68 -30.64 -15.10
N SER A 593 -4.32 -30.50 -16.28
CA SER A 593 -3.74 -30.87 -17.57
C SER A 593 -2.59 -29.97 -18.02
N ILE A 594 -2.62 -28.66 -17.71
CA ILE A 594 -1.51 -27.72 -18.01
C ILE A 594 -0.37 -27.76 -16.98
N GLY A 595 -0.44 -28.65 -15.99
CA GLY A 595 0.70 -28.99 -15.13
C GLY A 595 0.38 -29.23 -13.65
N MET A 596 -0.79 -28.79 -13.15
CA MET A 596 -1.13 -28.89 -11.72
C MET A 596 -1.21 -30.35 -11.24
N ALA A 597 -1.51 -31.32 -12.11
CA ALA A 597 -1.51 -32.75 -11.75
C ALA A 597 -0.13 -33.25 -11.27
N SER A 598 0.95 -32.54 -11.62
CA SER A 598 2.31 -32.84 -11.18
C SER A 598 2.74 -32.10 -9.90
N ALA A 599 1.83 -31.38 -9.24
CA ALA A 599 2.18 -30.52 -8.11
C ALA A 599 2.68 -31.30 -6.88
N ASP A 600 3.70 -30.75 -6.20
CA ASP A 600 4.07 -31.13 -4.83
C ASP A 600 3.10 -30.52 -3.82
N GLN A 601 2.59 -29.31 -4.10
CA GLN A 601 1.83 -28.49 -3.15
C GLN A 601 0.72 -27.68 -3.83
N VAL A 602 -0.45 -27.63 -3.22
CA VAL A 602 -1.60 -26.83 -3.70
C VAL A 602 -2.32 -26.15 -2.52
N LEU A 603 -2.59 -24.86 -2.67
CA LEU A 603 -3.42 -24.07 -1.75
C LEU A 603 -4.68 -23.57 -2.47
N LEU A 604 -5.84 -24.08 -2.05
CA LEU A 604 -7.13 -23.47 -2.40
C LEU A 604 -7.36 -22.24 -1.53
N THR A 605 -7.79 -21.12 -2.10
CA THR A 605 -8.06 -19.88 -1.36
C THR A 605 -9.17 -19.07 -2.02
N GLY A 606 -9.74 -18.08 -1.33
CA GLY A 606 -10.79 -17.22 -1.89
C GLY A 606 -11.42 -16.32 -0.85
N CYS A 607 -11.83 -15.11 -1.24
CA CYS A 607 -12.63 -14.22 -0.40
C CYS A 607 -14.15 -14.44 -0.56
N SER A 608 -14.95 -14.23 0.50
CA SER A 608 -16.39 -13.93 0.41
C SER A 608 -17.19 -15.14 -0.12
N SER A 609 -17.97 -14.98 -1.19
CA SER A 609 -18.55 -16.10 -1.94
C SER A 609 -17.48 -17.08 -2.45
N GLY A 610 -16.30 -16.61 -2.87
CA GLY A 610 -15.15 -17.47 -3.16
C GLY A 610 -14.57 -18.12 -1.91
N GLY A 611 -14.64 -17.48 -0.75
CA GLY A 611 -14.23 -18.02 0.54
C GLY A 611 -15.15 -19.12 1.05
N LEU A 612 -16.47 -18.98 0.86
CA LEU A 612 -17.45 -20.05 1.05
C LEU A 612 -17.15 -21.21 0.09
N ALA A 613 -16.85 -20.93 -1.18
CA ALA A 613 -16.50 -21.95 -2.16
C ALA A 613 -15.26 -22.77 -1.72
N VAL A 614 -14.26 -22.16 -1.07
CA VAL A 614 -13.14 -22.92 -0.47
C VAL A 614 -13.61 -23.92 0.59
N VAL A 615 -14.62 -23.58 1.41
CA VAL A 615 -15.19 -24.52 2.40
C VAL A 615 -15.83 -25.71 1.69
N LEU A 616 -16.62 -25.46 0.64
CA LEU A 616 -17.35 -26.49 -0.10
C LEU A 616 -16.42 -27.43 -0.88
N HIS A 617 -15.44 -26.89 -1.59
CA HIS A 617 -14.59 -27.66 -2.52
C HIS A 617 -13.25 -28.14 -1.93
N CYS A 618 -12.99 -27.96 -0.64
CA CYS A 618 -11.67 -28.29 -0.05
C CYS A 618 -11.30 -29.78 -0.22
N ASP A 619 -12.21 -30.68 0.15
CA ASP A 619 -12.02 -32.12 0.01
C ASP A 619 -12.14 -32.59 -1.45
N GLU A 620 -12.94 -31.90 -2.28
CA GLU A 620 -12.97 -32.15 -3.73
C GLU A 620 -11.61 -31.87 -4.38
N LEU A 621 -10.97 -30.73 -4.06
CA LEU A 621 -9.65 -30.44 -4.59
C LEU A 621 -8.63 -31.50 -4.14
N ARG A 622 -8.72 -31.97 -2.90
CA ARG A 622 -7.86 -33.06 -2.42
C ARG A 622 -8.11 -34.35 -3.19
N ALA A 623 -9.35 -34.67 -3.58
CA ALA A 623 -9.68 -35.90 -4.28
C ALA A 623 -9.05 -36.01 -5.70
N PHE A 624 -8.73 -34.88 -6.35
CA PHE A 624 -8.03 -34.90 -7.65
C PHE A 624 -6.57 -35.38 -7.59
N PHE A 625 -5.98 -35.53 -6.40
CA PHE A 625 -4.57 -35.92 -6.23
C PHE A 625 -4.44 -37.29 -5.56
N PRO A 626 -3.48 -38.14 -5.99
CA PRO A 626 -3.18 -39.38 -5.27
C PRO A 626 -2.84 -39.16 -3.80
N SER A 627 -3.06 -40.18 -2.97
CA SER A 627 -2.70 -40.15 -1.55
C SER A 627 -1.18 -40.05 -1.39
N GLY A 628 -0.72 -39.09 -0.59
CA GLY A 628 0.70 -38.90 -0.25
C GLY A 628 1.58 -38.20 -1.30
N THR A 629 1.16 -38.05 -2.56
CA THR A 629 2.01 -37.41 -3.60
C THR A 629 2.00 -35.88 -3.56
N THR A 630 0.90 -35.28 -3.14
CA THR A 630 0.66 -33.83 -3.20
C THR A 630 0.10 -33.34 -1.87
N THR A 631 0.69 -32.27 -1.34
CA THR A 631 0.19 -31.55 -0.16
C THR A 631 -0.90 -30.58 -0.60
N VAL A 632 -2.17 -30.91 -0.37
CA VAL A 632 -3.29 -29.98 -0.61
C VAL A 632 -3.77 -29.43 0.74
N LYS A 633 -3.99 -28.11 0.81
CA LYS A 633 -4.65 -27.44 1.94
C LYS A 633 -5.51 -26.27 1.46
N CYS A 634 -6.35 -25.72 2.34
CA CYS A 634 -7.39 -24.74 1.98
C CYS A 634 -7.41 -23.51 2.91
N LEU A 635 -7.67 -22.31 2.40
CA LEU A 635 -7.87 -21.05 3.16
C LEU A 635 -9.21 -20.40 2.78
N SER A 636 -10.19 -20.41 3.69
CA SER A 636 -11.40 -19.61 3.52
C SER A 636 -11.20 -18.23 4.15
N ASP A 637 -11.39 -17.16 3.38
CA ASP A 637 -11.27 -15.77 3.82
C ASP A 637 -12.62 -15.04 3.77
N GLY A 638 -13.07 -14.50 4.90
CA GLY A 638 -14.38 -13.84 4.99
C GLY A 638 -15.53 -14.75 4.55
N GLY A 639 -15.31 -16.07 4.64
CA GLY A 639 -16.20 -17.11 4.13
C GLY A 639 -16.91 -17.90 5.24
N LEU A 640 -16.57 -17.69 6.52
CA LEU A 640 -17.31 -18.26 7.67
C LEU A 640 -18.58 -17.44 7.92
N TYR A 641 -19.54 -17.57 7.02
CA TYR A 641 -20.91 -17.11 7.22
C TYR A 641 -21.62 -18.02 8.21
N LEU A 642 -22.56 -17.46 8.97
CA LEU A 642 -23.29 -18.16 10.04
C LEU A 642 -24.80 -17.98 9.89
N ASP A 643 -25.54 -19.05 10.20
CA ASP A 643 -26.99 -19.00 10.42
C ASP A 643 -27.25 -18.39 11.81
N ALA A 644 -27.04 -17.08 11.91
CA ALA A 644 -27.29 -16.26 13.09
C ALA A 644 -28.68 -15.61 13.01
N VAL A 645 -29.23 -15.28 14.18
CA VAL A 645 -30.43 -14.43 14.24
C VAL A 645 -30.10 -12.97 13.90
N ASP A 646 -31.03 -12.32 13.23
CA ASP A 646 -30.96 -10.89 12.90
C ASP A 646 -31.60 -10.01 13.98
N ILE A 647 -31.46 -8.69 13.85
CA ILE A 647 -31.91 -7.72 14.86
C ILE A 647 -33.44 -7.66 15.06
N SER A 648 -34.24 -8.25 14.17
CA SER A 648 -35.69 -8.41 14.37
C SER A 648 -36.08 -9.79 14.86
N GLY A 649 -35.11 -10.64 15.21
CA GLY A 649 -35.29 -12.03 15.65
C GLY A 649 -35.52 -13.01 14.50
N GLY A 650 -35.40 -12.56 13.24
CA GLY A 650 -35.44 -13.41 12.06
C GLY A 650 -34.13 -14.16 11.83
N ARG A 651 -34.04 -14.85 10.69
CA ARG A 651 -32.82 -15.50 10.19
C ARG A 651 -32.57 -15.09 8.74
N SER A 652 -32.39 -13.79 8.50
CA SER A 652 -32.30 -13.21 7.15
C SER A 652 -31.28 -13.91 6.23
N LEU A 653 -30.14 -14.39 6.74
CA LEU A 653 -29.19 -15.15 5.90
C LEU A 653 -29.72 -16.52 5.50
N ARG A 654 -30.45 -17.20 6.39
CA ARG A 654 -30.98 -18.56 6.14
C ARG A 654 -31.99 -18.54 5.00
N SER A 655 -32.89 -17.57 4.98
CA SER A 655 -33.81 -17.39 3.86
C SER A 655 -33.06 -17.10 2.55
N TYR A 656 -32.09 -16.17 2.59
CA TYR A 656 -31.30 -15.80 1.42
C TYR A 656 -30.45 -16.95 0.87
N PHE A 657 -29.83 -17.76 1.73
CA PHE A 657 -29.08 -18.96 1.36
C PHE A 657 -30.00 -20.09 0.89
N GLY A 658 -31.20 -20.25 1.48
CA GLY A 658 -32.17 -21.26 1.04
C GLY A 658 -32.70 -20.98 -0.36
N ASP A 659 -33.03 -19.71 -0.63
CA ASP A 659 -33.37 -19.21 -1.97
C ASP A 659 -32.24 -19.52 -2.99
N ILE A 660 -30.98 -19.27 -2.63
CA ILE A 660 -29.79 -19.57 -3.47
C ILE A 660 -29.67 -21.07 -3.73
N VAL A 661 -29.70 -21.90 -2.67
CA VAL A 661 -29.52 -23.36 -2.77
C VAL A 661 -30.60 -24.00 -3.62
N ALA A 662 -31.85 -23.55 -3.47
CA ALA A 662 -32.99 -24.03 -4.26
C ALA A 662 -32.91 -23.57 -5.73
N MET A 663 -32.76 -22.27 -5.98
CA MET A 663 -32.75 -21.73 -7.35
C MET A 663 -31.54 -22.21 -8.17
N GLN A 664 -30.36 -22.25 -7.56
CA GLN A 664 -29.11 -22.58 -8.25
C GLN A 664 -28.80 -24.09 -8.26
N GLY A 665 -29.67 -24.92 -7.65
CA GLY A 665 -29.55 -26.37 -7.66
C GLY A 665 -28.34 -26.90 -6.89
N ILE A 666 -27.90 -26.19 -5.85
CA ILE A 666 -26.65 -26.46 -5.12
C ILE A 666 -26.72 -27.75 -4.30
N ALA A 667 -27.92 -28.15 -3.85
CA ALA A 667 -28.12 -29.23 -2.89
C ALA A 667 -27.43 -30.57 -3.23
N GLN A 668 -27.29 -30.89 -4.53
CA GLN A 668 -26.64 -32.11 -5.03
C GLN A 668 -25.11 -32.09 -4.95
N ASN A 669 -24.51 -30.91 -4.76
CA ASN A 669 -23.06 -30.68 -4.70
C ASN A 669 -22.57 -30.38 -3.27
N LEU A 670 -23.47 -30.40 -2.27
CA LEU A 670 -23.10 -30.19 -0.87
C LEU A 670 -22.54 -31.48 -0.25
N PRO A 671 -21.64 -31.39 0.76
CA PRO A 671 -21.04 -32.56 1.39
C PRO A 671 -22.08 -33.61 1.82
N PRO A 672 -22.06 -34.84 1.24
CA PRO A 672 -23.07 -35.87 1.53
C PRO A 672 -23.14 -36.27 3.02
N ALA A 673 -22.03 -36.15 3.75
CA ALA A 673 -21.99 -36.37 5.19
C ALA A 673 -22.94 -35.43 5.95
N CYS A 674 -23.04 -34.16 5.52
CA CYS A 674 -23.97 -33.18 6.07
C CYS A 674 -25.40 -33.41 5.57
N THR A 675 -25.61 -33.53 4.26
CA THR A 675 -26.97 -33.63 3.69
C THR A 675 -27.67 -34.96 4.02
N ALA A 676 -26.95 -35.96 4.54
CA ALA A 676 -27.53 -37.15 5.15
C ALA A 676 -28.25 -36.91 6.49
N HIS A 677 -28.03 -35.77 7.17
CA HIS A 677 -28.60 -35.49 8.50
C HIS A 677 -29.06 -34.04 8.74
N LEU A 678 -28.71 -33.11 7.86
CA LEU A 678 -29.17 -31.72 7.86
C LEU A 678 -29.75 -31.33 6.49
N ASP A 679 -30.60 -30.31 6.46
CA ASP A 679 -31.14 -29.78 5.21
C ASP A 679 -30.08 -29.08 4.36
N ALA A 680 -30.28 -29.02 3.04
CA ALA A 680 -29.33 -28.43 2.12
C ALA A 680 -29.05 -26.93 2.36
N THR A 681 -29.97 -26.16 2.95
CA THR A 681 -29.67 -24.77 3.34
C THR A 681 -28.68 -24.75 4.48
N SER A 682 -28.91 -25.58 5.51
CA SER A 682 -27.94 -25.77 6.60
C SER A 682 -26.59 -26.26 6.10
N CYS A 683 -26.52 -27.17 5.12
CA CYS A 683 -25.24 -27.66 4.59
C CYS A 683 -24.50 -26.69 3.67
N PHE A 684 -25.14 -25.61 3.20
CA PHE A 684 -24.46 -24.48 2.55
C PHE A 684 -23.90 -23.46 3.56
N PHE A 685 -24.20 -23.61 4.86
CA PHE A 685 -23.60 -22.82 5.93
C PHE A 685 -22.32 -23.48 6.48
N PRO A 686 -21.16 -22.80 6.44
CA PRO A 686 -19.88 -23.33 6.90
C PRO A 686 -19.88 -23.97 8.29
N GLN A 687 -20.57 -23.40 9.29
CA GLN A 687 -20.53 -23.95 10.65
C GLN A 687 -21.08 -25.38 10.80
N ASN A 688 -21.83 -25.86 9.80
CA ASN A 688 -22.38 -27.20 9.78
C ASN A 688 -21.51 -28.20 9.00
N ILE A 689 -20.39 -27.75 8.40
CA ILE A 689 -19.51 -28.58 7.56
C ILE A 689 -18.02 -28.47 7.91
N ILE A 690 -17.53 -27.37 8.48
CA ILE A 690 -16.09 -27.16 8.76
C ILE A 690 -15.48 -28.23 9.67
N ASP A 691 -16.24 -28.72 10.66
CA ASP A 691 -15.80 -29.77 11.59
C ASP A 691 -15.58 -31.13 10.87
N ASP A 692 -16.21 -31.32 9.71
CA ASP A 692 -16.18 -32.56 8.94
C ASP A 692 -15.19 -32.54 7.77
N ILE A 693 -14.62 -31.39 7.39
CA ILE A 693 -13.61 -31.31 6.31
C ILE A 693 -12.34 -32.09 6.72
N LYS A 694 -11.92 -33.05 5.88
CA LYS A 694 -10.80 -33.95 6.19
C LYS A 694 -9.44 -33.40 5.74
N THR A 695 -9.44 -32.58 4.70
CA THR A 695 -8.27 -31.86 4.19
C THR A 695 -7.89 -30.73 5.13
N PRO A 696 -6.60 -30.52 5.45
CA PRO A 696 -6.18 -29.45 6.35
C PRO A 696 -6.68 -28.09 5.86
N MET A 697 -7.40 -27.37 6.72
CA MET A 697 -8.01 -26.09 6.37
C MET A 697 -7.66 -24.97 7.36
N PHE A 698 -7.57 -23.74 6.85
CA PHE A 698 -7.45 -22.51 7.62
C PHE A 698 -8.71 -21.65 7.47
N ILE A 699 -9.29 -21.21 8.59
CA ILE A 699 -10.39 -20.23 8.60
C ILE A 699 -9.84 -18.84 8.93
N LEU A 700 -9.99 -17.92 8.00
CA LEU A 700 -9.72 -16.51 8.17
C LEU A 700 -11.04 -15.75 8.18
N ASN A 701 -11.39 -15.12 9.32
CA ASN A 701 -12.60 -14.30 9.38
C ASN A 701 -12.45 -13.05 10.25
N ALA A 702 -13.21 -12.02 9.90
CA ALA A 702 -13.54 -10.93 10.80
C ALA A 702 -14.63 -11.42 11.76
N ALA A 703 -14.48 -11.14 13.06
CA ALA A 703 -15.53 -11.42 14.05
C ALA A 703 -16.74 -10.49 13.91
N TYR A 704 -16.54 -9.34 13.24
CA TYR A 704 -17.56 -8.36 12.88
C TYR A 704 -17.54 -8.15 11.36
N ASP A 705 -17.69 -9.24 10.60
CA ASP A 705 -17.64 -9.19 9.13
C ASP A 705 -18.67 -8.19 8.59
N VAL A 706 -18.21 -7.17 7.87
CA VAL A 706 -19.05 -6.02 7.48
C VAL A 706 -20.11 -6.39 6.43
N ILE A 707 -19.82 -7.42 5.63
CA ILE A 707 -20.78 -7.98 4.68
C ILE A 707 -21.83 -8.79 5.43
N GLN A 708 -21.46 -9.65 6.38
CA GLN A 708 -22.44 -10.39 7.17
C GLN A 708 -23.30 -9.46 8.06
N ILE A 709 -22.71 -8.40 8.62
CA ILE A 709 -23.46 -7.36 9.34
C ILE A 709 -24.53 -6.73 8.43
N THR A 710 -24.15 -6.34 7.22
CA THR A 710 -25.03 -5.60 6.29
C THR A 710 -26.05 -6.49 5.58
N LEU A 711 -25.65 -7.72 5.21
CA LEU A 711 -26.46 -8.69 4.47
C LEU A 711 -27.45 -9.43 5.37
N SER A 712 -27.06 -9.76 6.60
CA SER A 712 -27.85 -10.66 7.45
C SER A 712 -28.16 -10.19 8.85
N LEU A 713 -27.24 -9.52 9.56
CA LEU A 713 -27.50 -9.19 10.97
C LEU A 713 -28.42 -7.96 11.12
N ALA A 714 -28.16 -6.92 10.34
CA ALA A 714 -28.96 -5.69 10.32
C ALA A 714 -29.36 -5.25 8.89
N PRO A 715 -29.90 -6.12 8.02
CA PRO A 715 -30.37 -5.73 6.68
C PRO A 715 -31.53 -4.75 6.78
N ASP A 716 -31.72 -3.89 5.77
CA ASP A 716 -32.73 -2.82 5.78
C ASP A 716 -34.19 -3.31 5.91
N ARG A 717 -34.44 -4.63 5.79
CA ARG A 717 -35.74 -5.27 6.11
C ARG A 717 -35.92 -5.56 7.61
N ALA A 718 -34.84 -5.86 8.33
CA ALA A 718 -34.82 -6.06 9.77
C ALA A 718 -34.62 -4.73 10.53
N ASP A 719 -34.12 -3.68 9.85
CA ASP A 719 -33.97 -2.31 10.37
C ASP A 719 -35.00 -1.31 9.77
N PRO A 720 -36.33 -1.49 9.96
CA PRO A 720 -37.32 -0.55 9.42
C PRO A 720 -37.26 0.83 10.09
N SER A 721 -36.81 0.90 11.35
CA SER A 721 -36.55 2.16 12.08
C SER A 721 -35.28 2.88 11.62
N ARG A 722 -34.40 2.18 10.88
CA ARG A 722 -33.16 2.67 10.29
C ARG A 722 -32.10 3.06 11.34
N SER A 723 -32.19 2.52 12.55
CA SER A 723 -31.30 2.82 13.68
C SER A 723 -29.89 2.28 13.47
N TRP A 724 -29.73 1.17 12.74
CA TRP A 724 -28.44 0.55 12.46
C TRP A 724 -27.69 1.19 11.29
N ARG A 725 -28.31 2.09 10.51
CA ARG A 725 -27.64 2.75 9.36
C ARG A 725 -26.29 3.39 9.72
N ALA A 726 -26.22 4.05 10.87
CA ALA A 726 -24.99 4.71 11.31
C ALA A 726 -23.93 3.69 11.72
N CYS A 727 -24.31 2.67 12.49
CA CYS A 727 -23.43 1.57 12.90
C CYS A 727 -22.86 0.79 11.70
N LYS A 728 -23.68 0.46 10.70
CA LYS A 728 -23.27 -0.26 9.48
C LYS A 728 -22.24 0.49 8.64
N SER A 729 -22.38 1.81 8.53
CA SER A 729 -21.44 2.64 7.75
C SER A 729 -20.27 3.19 8.58
N ASN A 730 -20.34 3.16 9.91
CA ASN A 730 -19.25 3.49 10.80
C ASN A 730 -19.40 2.80 12.17
N ARG A 731 -18.52 1.84 12.48
CA ARG A 731 -18.51 1.16 13.78
C ARG A 731 -18.33 2.06 15.01
N SER A 732 -17.81 3.27 14.85
CA SER A 732 -17.74 4.29 15.93
C SER A 732 -19.06 5.01 16.19
N ALA A 733 -20.09 4.76 15.37
CA ALA A 733 -21.45 5.25 15.56
C ALA A 733 -22.45 4.14 15.95
N CYS A 734 -21.96 2.94 16.29
CA CYS A 734 -22.76 1.92 16.96
C CYS A 734 -22.99 2.31 18.42
N ASP A 735 -24.24 2.31 18.87
CA ASP A 735 -24.55 2.49 20.29
C ASP A 735 -24.22 1.24 21.13
N ALA A 736 -24.34 1.33 22.46
CA ALA A 736 -24.01 0.24 23.37
C ALA A 736 -24.87 -1.02 23.19
N SER A 737 -26.14 -0.88 22.78
CA SER A 737 -27.02 -2.02 22.49
C SER A 737 -26.66 -2.69 21.16
N GLN A 738 -26.37 -1.89 20.13
CA GLN A 738 -25.91 -2.37 18.83
C GLN A 738 -24.57 -3.10 18.94
N MET A 739 -23.63 -2.52 19.70
CA MET A 739 -22.36 -3.16 20.00
C MET A 739 -22.57 -4.45 20.81
N SER A 740 -23.45 -4.47 21.82
CA SER A 740 -23.75 -5.66 22.61
C SER A 740 -24.29 -6.82 21.75
N PHE A 741 -25.21 -6.54 20.83
CA PHE A 741 -25.70 -7.51 19.85
C PHE A 741 -24.54 -8.06 18.97
N LEU A 742 -23.66 -7.17 18.48
CA LEU A 742 -22.49 -7.58 17.71
C LEU A 742 -21.48 -8.41 18.52
N GLN A 743 -21.36 -8.20 19.84
CA GLN A 743 -20.59 -9.09 20.71
C GLN A 743 -21.22 -10.48 20.80
N GLY A 744 -22.54 -10.57 20.96
CA GLY A 744 -23.28 -11.84 20.96
C GLY A 744 -23.14 -12.60 19.64
N PHE A 745 -23.02 -11.89 18.51
CA PHE A 745 -22.68 -12.50 17.22
C PHE A 745 -21.23 -13.02 17.18
N ARG A 746 -20.24 -12.23 17.62
CA ARG A 746 -18.85 -12.71 17.74
C ARG A 746 -18.79 -14.00 18.56
N ASP A 747 -19.48 -14.05 19.70
CA ASP A 747 -19.43 -15.20 20.59
C ASP A 747 -20.02 -16.47 19.95
N GLN A 748 -21.05 -16.33 19.10
CA GLN A 748 -21.56 -17.42 18.26
C GLN A 748 -20.49 -17.90 17.26
N MET A 749 -19.75 -17.00 16.61
CA MET A 749 -18.64 -17.36 15.71
C MET A 749 -17.47 -18.05 16.42
N VAL A 750 -17.15 -17.62 17.64
CA VAL A 750 -16.11 -18.26 18.47
C VAL A 750 -16.58 -19.63 18.97
N SER A 751 -17.87 -19.81 19.20
CA SER A 751 -18.47 -21.12 19.53
C SER A 751 -18.47 -22.07 18.34
N SER A 752 -18.84 -21.58 17.14
CA SER A 752 -19.02 -22.42 15.95
C SER A 752 -17.76 -23.09 15.44
N VAL A 753 -16.57 -22.56 15.76
CA VAL A 753 -15.29 -23.18 15.37
C VAL A 753 -14.67 -24.08 16.44
N GLN A 754 -15.36 -24.37 17.55
CA GLN A 754 -14.76 -25.12 18.65
C GLN A 754 -14.38 -26.56 18.31
N GLY A 755 -15.13 -27.26 17.46
CA GLY A 755 -14.76 -28.61 17.02
C GLY A 755 -13.60 -28.60 16.03
N PHE A 756 -13.70 -27.80 14.97
CA PHE A 756 -12.64 -27.47 14.02
C PHE A 756 -11.32 -27.06 14.69
N SER A 757 -11.41 -26.34 15.81
CA SER A 757 -10.25 -25.93 16.63
C SER A 757 -9.49 -27.12 17.26
N ARG A 758 -10.13 -28.27 17.47
CA ARG A 758 -9.50 -29.45 18.09
C ARG A 758 -8.50 -30.14 17.16
N SER A 759 -8.69 -30.06 15.84
CA SER A 759 -7.73 -30.66 14.90
C SER A 759 -6.44 -29.84 14.82
N ARG A 760 -5.30 -30.46 15.15
CA ARG A 760 -3.96 -29.86 15.02
C ARG A 760 -3.59 -29.53 13.56
N SER A 761 -4.18 -30.23 12.59
CA SER A 761 -3.95 -29.95 11.16
C SER A 761 -4.63 -28.69 10.67
N ASN A 762 -5.59 -28.12 11.42
CA ASN A 762 -6.39 -26.99 10.99
C ASN A 762 -5.89 -25.69 11.63
N GLY A 763 -6.01 -24.56 10.93
CA GLY A 763 -5.61 -23.25 11.43
C GLY A 763 -6.80 -22.30 11.51
N LEU A 764 -6.72 -21.26 12.33
CA LEU A 764 -7.73 -20.19 12.30
C LEU A 764 -7.19 -18.84 12.77
N PHE A 765 -7.81 -17.80 12.24
CA PHE A 765 -7.59 -16.40 12.59
C PHE A 765 -8.94 -15.66 12.61
N ILE A 766 -9.59 -15.59 13.78
CA ILE A 766 -10.91 -14.97 13.97
C ILE A 766 -10.75 -13.72 14.81
N SER A 767 -11.16 -12.58 14.26
CA SER A 767 -10.36 -11.38 14.47
C SER A 767 -11.19 -10.09 14.54
N SER A 768 -10.99 -9.27 15.58
CA SER A 768 -12.01 -8.36 16.14
C SER A 768 -12.18 -7.01 15.42
N CYS A 769 -11.87 -6.96 14.12
CA CYS A 769 -12.21 -5.79 13.30
C CYS A 769 -13.54 -5.97 12.58
N PHE A 770 -14.11 -4.82 12.28
CA PHE A 770 -15.02 -4.58 11.16
C PHE A 770 -14.19 -4.60 9.87
N ALA A 771 -14.16 -5.72 9.16
CA ALA A 771 -13.39 -5.94 7.94
C ALA A 771 -14.03 -7.01 7.03
N HIS A 772 -13.58 -7.10 5.76
CA HIS A 772 -13.90 -8.17 4.82
C HIS A 772 -12.79 -8.33 3.76
N CYS A 773 -12.71 -9.48 3.09
CA CYS A 773 -11.64 -9.87 2.14
C CYS A 773 -10.21 -9.70 2.66
N GLN A 774 -9.89 -10.40 3.75
CA GLN A 774 -8.63 -10.35 4.47
C GLN A 774 -7.52 -11.21 3.85
N SER A 775 -7.68 -11.82 2.67
CA SER A 775 -6.62 -12.50 1.92
C SER A 775 -6.23 -11.88 0.57
N GLU A 776 -6.98 -10.94 -0.02
CA GLU A 776 -6.80 -10.44 -1.41
C GLU A 776 -6.37 -8.97 -1.71
N GLN A 777 -6.31 -8.01 -0.78
CA GLN A 777 -6.42 -6.54 -1.01
C GLN A 777 -5.19 -5.75 -0.46
N LEU A 778 -5.29 -4.47 0.00
CA LEU A 778 -4.14 -3.62 0.43
C LEU A 778 -4.07 -3.20 1.96
N GLY A 779 -5.08 -3.55 2.82
CA GLY A 779 -5.07 -3.52 4.33
C GLY A 779 -5.45 -4.76 5.28
N THR A 780 -5.30 -6.06 4.91
CA THR A 780 -5.38 -7.40 5.60
C THR A 780 -4.51 -8.71 5.14
N TRP A 781 -3.38 -8.79 4.30
CA TRP A 781 -2.26 -9.88 4.05
C TRP A 781 -0.67 -9.70 4.35
N ASN A 782 0.19 -8.62 4.15
CA ASN A 782 1.29 -8.02 5.09
C ASN A 782 1.79 -6.56 4.94
N THR A 783 1.08 -5.53 5.44
CA THR A 783 1.45 -4.11 5.29
C THR A 783 2.68 -3.62 5.99
N VAL A 784 3.88 -4.00 5.50
CA VAL A 784 5.13 -3.25 5.64
C VAL A 784 5.27 -2.15 4.57
N PRO A 785 5.08 -0.88 4.95
CA PRO A 785 4.60 -0.43 6.24
C PRO A 785 3.22 0.30 6.11
N GLY A 786 2.30 0.00 7.05
CA GLY A 786 0.97 0.64 7.22
C GLY A 786 0.12 0.24 8.45
N GLY A 787 0.36 -0.89 9.14
CA GLY A 787 -0.18 -1.12 10.50
C GLY A 787 -1.33 -2.12 10.59
N SER A 788 -1.75 -2.66 11.77
CA SER A 788 -1.95 -4.12 11.78
C SER A 788 -2.68 -5.05 12.83
N PRO A 789 -3.91 -5.60 12.64
CA PRO A 789 -4.62 -6.27 13.76
C PRO A 789 -4.20 -7.65 14.35
N THR A 790 -3.07 -7.70 15.05
CA THR A 790 -2.57 -8.84 15.84
C THR A 790 -3.64 -9.67 16.53
N ILE A 791 -3.39 -10.97 16.60
CA ILE A 791 -3.84 -11.82 17.72
C ILE A 791 -2.58 -12.44 18.32
N GLN A 792 -2.29 -12.15 19.59
CA GLN A 792 -1.14 -12.72 20.33
C GLN A 792 0.22 -12.52 19.61
N SER A 793 0.47 -11.32 19.08
CA SER A 793 1.66 -11.04 18.23
C SER A 793 1.75 -11.85 16.92
N ARG A 794 0.76 -12.70 16.60
CA ARG A 794 0.59 -13.35 15.30
C ARG A 794 -0.51 -12.67 14.48
N GLY A 795 -0.66 -13.08 13.23
CA GLY A 795 -1.63 -12.55 12.27
C GLY A 795 -1.94 -13.62 11.22
N ILE A 796 -3.10 -13.59 10.56
CA ILE A 796 -3.38 -14.22 9.25
C ILE A 796 -2.16 -14.73 8.47
N ALA A 797 -1.60 -14.02 7.49
CA ALA A 797 -0.70 -14.60 6.49
C ALA A 797 0.67 -15.01 7.04
N LYS A 798 0.98 -14.49 8.23
CA LYS A 798 2.03 -14.93 9.13
C LYS A 798 1.67 -16.38 9.50
N SER A 799 0.58 -16.55 10.26
CA SER A 799 -0.05 -17.81 10.66
C SER A 799 -0.47 -18.78 9.53
N VAL A 800 -0.86 -18.32 8.34
CA VAL A 800 -1.29 -19.20 7.24
C VAL A 800 -0.07 -19.83 6.59
N GLY A 801 1.03 -19.10 6.41
CA GLY A 801 2.30 -19.72 6.05
C GLY A 801 2.72 -20.78 7.06
N ASP A 802 2.63 -20.41 8.33
CA ASP A 802 2.93 -21.23 9.51
C ASP A 802 2.21 -22.57 9.50
N TRP A 803 0.89 -22.50 9.45
CA TRP A 803 0.01 -23.65 9.41
C TRP A 803 0.16 -24.42 8.10
N TYR A 804 0.34 -23.74 6.96
CA TYR A 804 0.45 -24.41 5.66
C TYR A 804 1.68 -25.31 5.64
N PHE A 805 2.84 -24.77 6.02
CA PHE A 805 4.10 -25.53 6.06
C PHE A 805 4.30 -26.35 7.34
N ASN A 806 3.29 -26.44 8.21
CA ASN A 806 3.32 -27.15 9.50
C ASN A 806 4.42 -26.64 10.46
N ARG A 807 4.78 -25.36 10.37
CA ARG A 807 5.82 -24.72 11.18
C ARG A 807 5.31 -24.33 12.57
N ALA A 808 4.02 -24.04 12.71
CA ALA A 808 3.32 -24.00 14.00
C ALA A 808 1.81 -24.30 13.87
N GLU A 809 1.22 -24.78 14.96
CA GLU A 809 -0.24 -24.73 15.14
C GLU A 809 -0.70 -23.29 15.39
N VAL A 810 -1.83 -22.90 14.80
CA VAL A 810 -2.42 -21.55 14.96
C VAL A 810 -3.91 -21.65 15.28
N LYS A 811 -4.25 -21.30 16.53
CA LYS A 811 -5.63 -21.18 17.03
C LYS A 811 -5.89 -19.76 17.51
N ALA A 812 -5.79 -18.80 16.60
CA ALA A 812 -5.81 -17.38 16.92
C ALA A 812 -7.24 -16.82 16.94
N ILE A 813 -7.81 -16.68 18.14
CA ILE A 813 -9.08 -15.98 18.36
C ILE A 813 -8.82 -14.71 19.16
N ASP A 814 -9.32 -13.60 18.64
CA ASP A 814 -9.20 -12.27 19.21
C ASP A 814 -10.24 -12.00 20.30
N CYS A 815 -10.02 -10.97 21.12
CA CYS A 815 -10.94 -10.55 22.17
C CYS A 815 -12.17 -9.80 21.61
N ARG A 816 -12.99 -9.22 22.50
CA ARG A 816 -14.18 -8.41 22.12
C ARG A 816 -13.76 -6.97 21.79
N TYR A 817 -14.21 -6.43 20.65
CA TYR A 817 -13.98 -5.02 20.25
C TYR A 817 -14.46 -4.04 21.33
N PRO A 818 -13.75 -2.92 21.62
CA PRO A 818 -12.58 -2.37 20.93
C PRO A 818 -11.24 -2.74 21.59
N CYS A 819 -11.01 -4.03 21.93
CA CYS A 819 -9.73 -4.45 22.49
C CYS A 819 -8.55 -4.39 21.49
N ASP A 820 -8.80 -4.76 20.23
CA ASP A 820 -7.80 -4.79 19.16
C ASP A 820 -7.51 -3.38 18.65
N LYS A 821 -6.62 -2.67 19.35
CA LYS A 821 -6.03 -1.39 18.92
C LYS A 821 -5.28 -1.48 17.60
N THR A 822 -4.99 -2.70 17.19
CA THR A 822 -4.19 -2.99 16.03
C THR A 822 -5.09 -3.01 14.78
N CYS A 823 -6.42 -2.86 14.94
CA CYS A 823 -7.44 -2.88 13.89
C CYS A 823 -7.31 -1.90 12.72
N HIS A 824 -7.27 -2.50 11.53
CA HIS A 824 -7.58 -1.88 10.25
C HIS A 824 -9.00 -2.22 9.88
N HIS A 825 -9.84 -1.20 9.90
CA HIS A 825 -11.26 -1.32 9.60
C HIS A 825 -11.49 -1.12 8.10
N ILE A 826 -12.15 -2.10 7.49
CA ILE A 826 -12.52 -2.10 6.08
C ILE A 826 -14.04 -2.23 6.05
N MET A 827 -14.72 -1.08 5.99
CA MET A 827 -16.18 -0.91 5.94
C MET A 827 -16.56 -0.22 4.63
#